data_AF-A0A3P8NM91-F1
#
_entry.id   AF-A0A3P8NM91-F1
#
_cell.length_a   1.000
_cell.length_b   1.000
_cell.length_c   1.000
_cell.angle_alpha   90.00
_cell.angle_beta   90.00
_cell.angle_gamma   90.00
#
_symmetry.space_group_name_H-M   'P 1'
#
loop_
_entity.id
_entity.type
_entity.pdbx_description
1 polymer ?
#
loop_
_entity_poly.entity_id
_entity_poly.type
_entity_poly.pdbx_seq_one_letter_code
_entity_poly.pdbx_strand_id
1 'polypeptide(L)'
;MSLFKARDWWSATLGEGEEFDQGCLCVGDVDNSGTGHDKVVVGSYMGMLRIFSPHASKTIEGGQADAQLLEVQLQNAIIQVELGKFVSCSELLHLAVLHPRKLSVYSVSGTAGNVEHGDQYQLKLVYEHNLQRTACNMTYGTFGGVTGHHSLCIQSMDGMLMFFEQDSYSFGRFLPGFLLPGPLTYNPRTDSFLTVSSARELESYKYETLAVATEAESRQDPNLPLKTGGKRLTPDWVFVLGEQALDLCVPSFSHASSHIFILGERNIYCLRDNGQIHFMKKLEFNPSCFLPYASGVPKVLQSRFNLPPSLVCVACPPPKATKFKITVDTNQPPVDLSSIFREFSAKSEDKDGNSLAFQLLSGAKVTVLASKTSQRYRIQSDSFEDMWLVVKELVHRFDQHFSKLGIKDFKKSFSGPLPLEEYFLSVDKHFQLRVSAQKYQDLLSERAVQFRAIQRRLLTRFKDKTPAPLQNLDTLMDATYSQVMALAEAAEENRALLEEAFVRLRSATHLLVLLLSLWQGLTPDQTSILEATLLPLLQDTPQLGWEESCDAAVSHLLRTCLSQNPKDQATSLAQTGGSVLGLPSDTARLKKHITLLCERIGKGGRLTLASEANVQVPAQVQNLAVPGGVEPIAELAGDGEEIEVPQEATKFIKKKQPSKKTKKEKEKKEVSKEPSEASVKEEEPIKETKKEKKESSKEKKESKKESTKEPKEEAKKESKKESSSSKEKKESSKEKKEKEKEKEGKEAGDKKVSRRSSVKVKEKKKEPEAAEG
;
A
#
# COMPACT_ATOMS: atom_id res chain seq x y z
N MET A 1 -1.20 -1.35 -11.96
CA MET A 1 0.26 -1.56 -11.95
C MET A 1 0.83 -0.75 -10.79
N SER A 2 1.36 -1.39 -9.74
CA SER A 2 1.92 -0.65 -8.58
C SER A 2 3.14 0.17 -9.01
N LEU A 3 3.20 1.43 -8.55
CA LEU A 3 4.36 2.32 -8.72
C LEU A 3 5.57 1.82 -7.94
N PHE A 4 5.34 1.10 -6.84
CA PHE A 4 6.36 0.56 -5.94
C PHE A 4 6.47 -0.96 -6.16
N LYS A 5 7.46 -1.36 -6.97
CA LYS A 5 7.94 -2.73 -7.11
C LYS A 5 9.46 -2.68 -7.34
N ALA A 6 10.18 -3.65 -6.78
CA ALA A 6 11.51 -3.97 -7.27
C ALA A 6 11.43 -4.24 -8.78
N ARG A 7 12.46 -3.80 -9.52
CA ARG A 7 12.58 -4.03 -10.95
C ARG A 7 13.71 -5.01 -11.16
N ASP A 8 13.39 -6.14 -11.78
CA ASP A 8 14.37 -7.15 -12.12
C ASP A 8 15.39 -6.53 -13.09
N TRP A 9 16.63 -6.38 -12.62
CA TRP A 9 17.77 -5.93 -13.41
C TRP A 9 18.55 -7.14 -13.93
N TRP A 10 18.76 -8.12 -13.06
CA TRP A 10 19.24 -9.46 -13.34
C TRP A 10 18.57 -10.42 -12.35
N SER A 11 18.31 -11.66 -12.76
CA SER A 11 17.79 -12.72 -11.91
C SER A 11 18.24 -14.09 -12.40
N ALA A 12 18.45 -15.01 -11.47
CA ALA A 12 18.77 -16.41 -11.73
C ALA A 12 18.07 -17.29 -10.69
N THR A 13 17.65 -18.49 -11.09
CA THR A 13 17.14 -19.51 -10.18
C THR A 13 18.25 -20.53 -9.93
N LEU A 14 18.56 -20.79 -8.66
CA LEU A 14 19.72 -21.58 -8.26
C LEU A 14 19.28 -22.96 -7.73
N GLY A 15 19.57 -24.00 -8.50
CA GLY A 15 19.29 -25.39 -8.15
C GLY A 15 17.81 -25.79 -8.17
N GLU A 16 17.56 -27.07 -7.93
CA GLU A 16 16.23 -27.62 -7.65
C GLU A 16 16.20 -28.14 -6.22
N GLY A 17 15.44 -27.48 -5.34
CA GLY A 17 15.33 -27.87 -3.93
C GLY A 17 16.56 -27.52 -3.07
N GLU A 18 17.45 -26.63 -3.52
CA GLU A 18 18.52 -26.10 -2.69
C GLU A 18 17.97 -25.16 -1.59
N GLU A 19 18.60 -25.20 -0.41
CA GLU A 19 18.27 -24.36 0.75
C GLU A 19 19.39 -23.35 1.04
N PHE A 20 18.98 -22.15 1.47
CA PHE A 20 19.82 -20.97 1.69
C PHE A 20 19.35 -20.22 2.94
N ASP A 21 20.26 -19.48 3.57
CA ASP A 21 19.99 -18.65 4.75
C ASP A 21 20.78 -17.32 4.68
N GLN A 22 20.64 -16.41 5.65
CA GLN A 22 21.18 -15.05 5.60
C GLN A 22 22.69 -14.98 5.37
N GLY A 23 23.47 -15.94 5.90
CA GLY A 23 24.92 -16.02 5.71
C GLY A 23 25.37 -16.55 4.33
N CYS A 24 24.46 -17.06 3.52
CA CYS A 24 24.78 -17.73 2.25
C CYS A 24 25.07 -16.77 1.08
N LEU A 25 24.89 -15.46 1.25
CA LEU A 25 25.04 -14.45 0.21
C LEU A 25 26.08 -13.40 0.62
N CYS A 26 27.11 -13.20 -0.20
CA CYS A 26 28.09 -12.12 -0.04
C CYS A 26 28.29 -11.37 -1.37
N VAL A 27 28.68 -10.10 -1.30
CA VAL A 27 28.87 -9.22 -2.48
C VAL A 27 30.18 -8.45 -2.33
N GLY A 28 31.03 -8.49 -3.36
CA GLY A 28 32.32 -7.79 -3.40
C GLY A 28 33.23 -8.22 -4.57
N ASP A 29 34.35 -7.51 -4.77
CA ASP A 29 35.40 -7.82 -5.78
C ASP A 29 36.25 -9.06 -5.36
N VAL A 30 35.60 -10.22 -5.29
CA VAL A 30 36.18 -11.50 -4.84
C VAL A 30 37.38 -11.99 -5.67
N ASP A 31 37.41 -11.66 -6.95
CA ASP A 31 38.52 -11.95 -7.87
C ASP A 31 39.60 -10.85 -7.90
N ASN A 32 39.46 -9.81 -7.07
CA ASN A 32 40.41 -8.70 -6.93
C ASN A 32 40.74 -8.04 -8.28
N SER A 33 39.72 -7.88 -9.12
CA SER A 33 39.84 -7.40 -10.49
C SER A 33 40.30 -5.93 -10.57
N GLY A 34 40.07 -5.15 -9.51
CA GLY A 34 40.34 -3.71 -9.50
C GLY A 34 39.44 -2.90 -10.42
N THR A 35 38.41 -3.53 -11.01
CA THR A 35 37.45 -2.89 -11.93
C THR A 35 36.43 -2.01 -11.21
N GLY A 36 36.28 -2.19 -9.89
CA GLY A 36 35.23 -1.54 -9.10
C GLY A 36 33.83 -2.14 -9.28
N HIS A 37 33.73 -3.32 -9.90
CA HIS A 37 32.48 -4.06 -10.05
C HIS A 37 32.42 -5.24 -9.09
N ASP A 38 31.48 -5.18 -8.14
CA ASP A 38 31.24 -6.27 -7.20
C ASP A 38 30.65 -7.52 -7.88
N LYS A 39 31.05 -8.68 -7.39
CA LYS A 39 30.52 -10.00 -7.80
C LYS A 39 29.57 -10.52 -6.73
N VAL A 40 28.63 -11.36 -7.14
CA VAL A 40 27.67 -12.01 -6.23
C VAL A 40 28.18 -13.43 -5.92
N VAL A 41 28.45 -13.71 -4.66
CA VAL A 41 28.88 -15.03 -4.16
C VAL A 41 27.72 -15.68 -3.42
N VAL A 42 27.38 -16.92 -3.80
CA VAL A 42 26.29 -17.69 -3.18
C VAL A 42 26.79 -19.07 -2.76
N GLY A 43 26.70 -19.38 -1.47
CA GLY A 43 26.85 -20.72 -0.92
C GLY A 43 25.50 -21.40 -0.71
N SER A 44 25.47 -22.72 -0.60
CA SER A 44 24.26 -23.54 -0.45
C SER A 44 24.41 -24.59 0.64
N TYR A 45 23.32 -24.95 1.31
CA TYR A 45 23.30 -26.06 2.26
C TYR A 45 23.58 -27.42 1.61
N MET A 46 23.47 -27.54 0.27
CA MET A 46 23.93 -28.72 -0.46
C MET A 46 25.43 -28.72 -0.77
N GLY A 47 26.17 -27.68 -0.36
CA GLY A 47 27.62 -27.55 -0.60
C GLY A 47 27.99 -26.88 -1.93
N MET A 48 27.01 -26.41 -2.71
CA MET A 48 27.27 -25.69 -3.96
C MET A 48 27.72 -24.25 -3.68
N LEU A 49 28.88 -23.88 -4.23
CA LEU A 49 29.41 -22.52 -4.22
C LEU A 49 29.39 -21.96 -5.65
N ARG A 50 28.77 -20.80 -5.84
CA ARG A 50 28.63 -20.13 -7.14
C ARG A 50 29.07 -18.66 -7.05
N ILE A 51 29.72 -18.16 -8.09
CA ILE A 51 30.08 -16.73 -8.21
C ILE A 51 29.57 -16.19 -9.54
N PHE A 52 28.92 -15.02 -9.49
CA PHE A 52 28.31 -14.37 -10.65
C PHE A 52 28.84 -12.94 -10.86
N SER A 53 28.98 -12.56 -12.13
CA SER A 53 29.19 -11.19 -12.60
C SER A 53 27.98 -10.76 -13.45
N PRO A 54 26.91 -10.22 -12.83
CA PRO A 54 25.73 -9.79 -13.57
C PRO A 54 26.04 -8.56 -14.45
N HIS A 55 25.70 -8.65 -15.74
CA HIS A 55 25.89 -7.58 -16.72
C HIS A 55 24.57 -7.24 -17.42
N ALA A 56 24.28 -5.94 -17.57
CA ALA A 56 22.97 -5.43 -18.00
C ALA A 56 22.59 -5.69 -19.48
N SER A 57 23.48 -6.28 -20.30
CA SER A 57 23.43 -6.13 -21.77
C SER A 57 23.02 -7.38 -22.58
N LYS A 58 22.71 -8.52 -21.96
CA LYS A 58 22.33 -9.75 -22.69
C LYS A 58 20.87 -10.13 -22.45
N THR A 59 20.02 -9.75 -23.40
CA THR A 59 18.57 -9.96 -23.35
C THR A 59 18.15 -11.42 -23.61
N ILE A 60 17.42 -11.97 -22.64
CA ILE A 60 16.19 -12.78 -22.82
C ILE A 60 16.33 -14.26 -23.26
N GLU A 61 17.38 -14.73 -23.96
CA GLU A 61 17.41 -16.14 -24.44
C GLU A 61 18.62 -17.02 -24.02
N GLY A 62 19.51 -16.53 -23.14
CA GLY A 62 20.68 -17.31 -22.64
C GLY A 62 21.05 -17.09 -21.16
N GLY A 63 20.10 -16.61 -20.36
CA GLY A 63 20.33 -15.72 -19.20
C GLY A 63 21.06 -16.22 -17.94
N GLN A 64 21.74 -17.37 -17.93
CA GLN A 64 22.43 -17.87 -16.72
C GLN A 64 23.92 -18.22 -16.93
N ALA A 65 24.29 -18.84 -18.06
CA ALA A 65 25.67 -19.27 -18.31
C ALA A 65 26.65 -18.09 -18.46
N ASP A 66 26.24 -17.00 -19.13
CA ASP A 66 27.11 -15.85 -19.43
C ASP A 66 27.43 -14.96 -18.22
N ALA A 67 26.68 -15.10 -17.12
CA ALA A 67 26.90 -14.34 -15.90
C ALA A 67 27.62 -15.17 -14.81
N GLN A 68 27.73 -16.48 -14.98
CA GLN A 68 28.31 -17.39 -13.98
C GLN A 68 29.82 -17.53 -14.22
N LEU A 69 30.63 -17.05 -13.25
CA LEU A 69 32.09 -17.10 -13.32
C LEU A 69 32.64 -18.47 -12.89
N LEU A 70 32.08 -19.03 -11.82
CA LEU A 70 32.41 -20.38 -11.34
C LEU A 70 31.23 -21.04 -10.62
N GLU A 71 31.22 -22.36 -10.66
CA GLU A 71 30.37 -23.22 -9.85
C GLU A 71 31.19 -24.42 -9.38
N VAL A 72 31.20 -24.68 -8.08
CA VAL A 72 31.98 -25.73 -7.44
C VAL A 72 31.14 -26.44 -6.38
N GLN A 73 31.02 -27.76 -6.50
CA GLN A 73 30.44 -28.61 -5.46
C GLN A 73 31.50 -28.90 -4.39
N LEU A 74 31.33 -28.34 -3.20
CA LEU A 74 32.10 -28.69 -2.00
C LEU A 74 31.45 -29.90 -1.30
N GLN A 75 32.23 -30.65 -0.52
CA GLN A 75 31.75 -31.89 0.12
C GLN A 75 30.77 -31.70 1.28
N ASN A 76 30.69 -30.49 1.84
CA ASN A 76 29.92 -30.18 3.04
C ASN A 76 29.02 -28.96 2.80
N ALA A 77 27.88 -28.92 3.50
CA ALA A 77 26.99 -27.76 3.57
C ALA A 77 27.77 -26.45 3.86
N ILE A 78 27.41 -25.36 3.19
CA ILE A 78 27.97 -24.03 3.40
C ILE A 78 27.00 -23.24 4.28
N ILE A 79 27.41 -22.92 5.51
CA ILE A 79 26.60 -22.16 6.47
C ILE A 79 26.70 -20.66 6.19
N GLN A 80 27.93 -20.17 5.95
CA GLN A 80 28.19 -18.75 5.74
C GLN A 80 29.38 -18.55 4.80
N VAL A 81 29.31 -17.50 3.98
CA VAL A 81 30.39 -17.02 3.10
C VAL A 81 30.73 -15.57 3.44
N GLU A 82 32.02 -15.26 3.56
CA GLU A 82 32.49 -13.89 3.83
C GLU A 82 33.69 -13.52 2.95
N LEU A 83 33.81 -12.23 2.62
CA LEU A 83 34.93 -11.66 1.89
C LEU A 83 35.77 -10.76 2.80
N GLY A 84 37.09 -10.97 2.82
CA GLY A 84 37.97 -10.21 3.70
C GLY A 84 39.46 -10.49 3.51
N LYS A 85 40.31 -9.72 4.20
CA LYS A 85 41.77 -9.84 4.13
C LYS A 85 42.28 -10.96 5.06
N PHE A 86 41.92 -12.20 4.76
CA PHE A 86 42.15 -13.37 5.62
C PHE A 86 43.56 -13.99 5.52
N VAL A 87 44.46 -13.42 4.71
CA VAL A 87 45.82 -13.96 4.51
C VAL A 87 46.86 -12.93 4.94
N SER A 88 47.79 -13.35 5.79
CA SER A 88 48.88 -12.52 6.30
C SER A 88 49.73 -11.93 5.18
N CYS A 89 50.11 -10.65 5.32
CA CYS A 89 50.90 -9.89 4.36
C CYS A 89 50.28 -9.76 2.94
N SER A 90 48.98 -10.04 2.77
CA SER A 90 48.25 -9.81 1.53
C SER A 90 47.15 -8.77 1.73
N GLU A 91 47.08 -7.78 0.85
CA GLU A 91 45.99 -6.81 0.86
C GLU A 91 44.74 -7.28 0.09
N LEU A 92 44.84 -8.42 -0.60
CA LEU A 92 43.78 -9.00 -1.43
C LEU A 92 42.64 -9.57 -0.58
N LEU A 93 41.41 -9.46 -1.10
CA LEU A 93 40.24 -10.13 -0.59
C LEU A 93 40.31 -11.63 -0.87
N HIS A 94 39.94 -12.42 0.13
CA HIS A 94 39.86 -13.87 0.11
C HIS A 94 38.45 -14.29 0.52
N LEU A 95 38.02 -15.45 0.06
CA LEU A 95 36.71 -16.01 0.35
C LEU A 95 36.82 -17.02 1.50
N ALA A 96 36.26 -16.66 2.66
CA ALA A 96 36.07 -17.59 3.77
C ALA A 96 34.73 -18.34 3.60
N VAL A 97 34.79 -19.67 3.67
CA VAL A 97 33.62 -20.56 3.58
C VAL A 97 33.53 -21.36 4.87
N LEU A 98 32.43 -21.17 5.60
CA LEU A 98 32.13 -21.87 6.84
C LEU A 98 31.26 -23.10 6.57
N HIS A 99 31.73 -24.26 7.02
CA HIS A 99 31.00 -25.52 7.06
C HIS A 99 30.71 -25.92 8.53
N PRO A 100 29.78 -26.85 8.80
CA PRO A 100 29.45 -27.26 10.16
C PRO A 100 30.66 -27.65 11.03
N ARG A 101 31.69 -28.27 10.45
CA ARG A 101 32.88 -28.77 11.17
C ARG A 101 34.22 -28.29 10.57
N LYS A 102 34.19 -27.33 9.64
CA LYS A 102 35.39 -26.87 8.94
C LYS A 102 35.26 -25.42 8.51
N LEU A 103 36.33 -24.65 8.61
CA LEU A 103 36.49 -23.36 7.95
C LEU A 103 37.52 -23.54 6.82
N SER A 104 37.21 -23.06 5.62
CA SER A 104 38.14 -23.12 4.48
C SER A 104 38.26 -21.74 3.85
N VAL A 105 39.49 -21.27 3.65
CA VAL A 105 39.77 -19.97 3.04
C VAL A 105 40.37 -20.17 1.66
N TYR A 106 39.72 -19.57 0.66
CA TYR A 106 40.06 -19.72 -0.74
C TYR A 106 40.50 -18.38 -1.35
N SER A 107 41.43 -18.46 -2.29
CA SER A 107 41.75 -17.40 -3.25
C SER A 107 41.02 -17.71 -4.55
N VAL A 108 40.29 -16.72 -5.08
CA VAL A 108 39.64 -16.80 -6.40
C VAL A 108 40.51 -16.02 -7.38
N SER A 109 40.85 -16.64 -8.51
CA SER A 109 41.64 -16.01 -9.56
C SER A 109 41.07 -16.31 -10.93
N GLY A 110 40.81 -15.27 -11.73
CA GLY A 110 40.44 -15.39 -13.14
C GLY A 110 41.69 -15.36 -14.04
N THR A 111 41.78 -16.28 -14.99
CA THR A 111 42.75 -16.23 -16.08
C THR A 111 42.02 -15.85 -17.36
N ALA A 112 42.36 -14.70 -17.94
CA ALA A 112 41.70 -14.20 -19.14
C ALA A 112 41.97 -15.09 -20.36
N GLY A 113 40.92 -15.42 -21.11
CA GLY A 113 41.00 -16.16 -22.36
C GLY A 113 41.14 -15.25 -23.58
N ASN A 114 41.52 -15.84 -24.72
CA ASN A 114 41.60 -15.10 -26.00
C ASN A 114 40.23 -14.82 -26.65
N VAL A 115 39.11 -15.16 -25.99
CA VAL A 115 37.72 -15.08 -26.50
C VAL A 115 36.79 -14.80 -25.30
N GLU A 116 35.65 -14.13 -25.50
CA GLU A 116 34.70 -13.74 -24.43
C GLU A 116 34.19 -14.88 -23.52
N HIS A 117 34.25 -16.13 -23.97
CA HIS A 117 33.89 -17.33 -23.17
C HIS A 117 35.12 -18.17 -22.76
N GLY A 118 36.33 -17.61 -22.88
CA GLY A 118 37.59 -18.29 -22.61
C GLY A 118 38.15 -18.04 -21.20
N ASP A 119 37.53 -17.16 -20.41
CA ASP A 119 37.98 -16.82 -19.06
C ASP A 119 37.80 -18.00 -18.11
N GLN A 120 38.87 -18.43 -17.46
CA GLN A 120 38.86 -19.55 -16.52
C GLN A 120 39.07 -19.06 -15.10
N TYR A 121 38.04 -19.20 -14.26
CA TYR A 121 38.13 -18.92 -12.83
C TYR A 121 38.53 -20.17 -12.06
N GLN A 122 39.53 -20.05 -11.21
CA GLN A 122 40.01 -21.12 -10.34
C GLN A 122 39.82 -20.75 -8.87
N LEU A 123 39.27 -21.70 -8.11
CA LEU A 123 39.10 -21.63 -6.67
C LEU A 123 40.26 -22.40 -6.01
N LYS A 124 41.22 -21.68 -5.44
CA LYS A 124 42.42 -22.27 -4.81
C LYS A 124 42.31 -22.23 -3.30
N LEU A 125 42.32 -23.38 -2.64
CA LEU A 125 42.40 -23.46 -1.17
C LEU A 125 43.75 -22.87 -0.70
N VAL A 126 43.70 -21.94 0.25
CA VAL A 126 44.90 -21.34 0.88
C VAL A 126 45.22 -22.07 2.17
N TYR A 127 44.24 -22.20 3.06
CA TYR A 127 44.33 -22.96 4.31
C TYR A 127 42.93 -23.44 4.76
N GLU A 128 42.90 -24.42 5.66
CA GLU A 128 41.68 -24.89 6.31
C GLU A 128 41.87 -25.17 7.80
N HIS A 129 40.81 -24.94 8.57
CA HIS A 129 40.73 -25.21 10.01
C HIS A 129 39.67 -26.26 10.29
N ASN A 130 40.07 -27.34 10.95
CA ASN A 130 39.16 -28.39 11.41
C ASN A 130 38.56 -28.00 12.76
N LEU A 131 37.23 -27.88 12.83
CA LEU A 131 36.53 -27.38 14.01
C LEU A 131 36.20 -28.52 14.98
N GLN A 132 36.60 -28.36 16.24
CA GLN A 132 36.31 -29.31 17.32
C GLN A 132 34.84 -29.27 17.77
N ARG A 133 34.12 -28.19 17.42
CA ARG A 133 32.68 -28.00 17.71
C ARG A 133 31.93 -27.69 16.41
N THR A 134 30.62 -27.90 16.44
CA THR A 134 29.76 -27.56 15.31
C THR A 134 29.54 -26.05 15.27
N ALA A 135 29.85 -25.40 14.16
CA ALA A 135 29.66 -23.95 13.97
C ALA A 135 28.19 -23.58 13.74
N CYS A 136 27.81 -22.37 14.13
CA CYS A 136 26.52 -21.75 13.84
C CYS A 136 26.64 -20.56 12.88
N ASN A 137 27.62 -19.66 13.13
CA ASN A 137 27.91 -18.49 12.31
C ASN A 137 29.36 -18.04 12.56
N MET A 138 29.81 -17.04 11.80
CA MET A 138 31.08 -16.35 12.00
C MET A 138 30.95 -14.84 11.80
N THR A 139 31.94 -14.11 12.31
CA THR A 139 32.15 -12.70 12.00
C THR A 139 33.66 -12.45 11.85
N TYR A 140 34.04 -11.34 11.21
CA TYR A 140 35.44 -11.00 10.96
C TYR A 140 35.75 -9.55 11.28
N GLY A 141 37.03 -9.25 11.42
CA GLY A 141 37.50 -7.87 11.52
C GLY A 141 38.92 -7.73 12.07
N THR A 142 39.29 -6.48 12.31
CA THR A 142 40.56 -6.07 12.91
C THR A 142 40.48 -6.16 14.43
N PHE A 143 40.41 -7.38 14.97
CA PHE A 143 40.32 -7.62 16.42
C PHE A 143 41.56 -7.07 17.13
N GLY A 144 41.41 -6.43 18.30
CA GLY A 144 42.52 -5.80 19.01
C GLY A 144 43.12 -4.58 18.31
N GLY A 145 42.46 -4.06 17.27
CA GLY A 145 42.92 -2.90 16.49
C GLY A 145 44.08 -3.18 15.53
N VAL A 146 44.38 -4.44 15.21
CA VAL A 146 45.46 -4.80 14.27
C VAL A 146 45.13 -4.33 12.85
N THR A 147 46.11 -3.75 12.15
CA THR A 147 45.92 -3.18 10.80
C THR A 147 46.42 -4.11 9.70
N GLY A 148 45.76 -4.05 8.53
CA GLY A 148 46.19 -4.72 7.30
C GLY A 148 45.60 -6.11 7.03
N HIS A 149 45.02 -6.78 8.04
CA HIS A 149 44.39 -8.11 7.88
C HIS A 149 43.16 -8.27 8.77
N HIS A 150 42.30 -9.24 8.42
CA HIS A 150 41.09 -9.58 9.17
C HIS A 150 41.27 -10.95 9.85
N SER A 151 41.01 -11.00 11.15
CA SER A 151 40.87 -12.24 11.92
C SER A 151 39.42 -12.73 11.90
N LEU A 152 39.23 -14.02 12.18
CA LEU A 152 37.91 -14.68 12.14
C LEU A 152 37.49 -15.14 13.53
N CYS A 153 36.21 -14.93 13.87
CA CYS A 153 35.59 -15.42 15.10
C CYS A 153 34.39 -16.30 14.72
N ILE A 154 34.39 -17.56 15.14
CA ILE A 154 33.33 -18.53 14.87
C ILE A 154 32.54 -18.78 16.16
N GLN A 155 31.22 -18.66 16.10
CA GLN A 155 30.32 -19.09 17.18
C GLN A 155 29.96 -20.56 16.97
N SER A 156 30.13 -21.40 17.99
CA SER A 156 29.64 -22.77 17.98
C SER A 156 28.18 -22.87 18.45
N MET A 157 27.53 -23.97 18.05
CA MET A 157 26.14 -24.31 18.45
C MET A 157 25.95 -24.46 19.96
N ASP A 158 27.03 -24.68 20.72
CA ASP A 158 27.07 -24.77 22.18
C ASP A 158 27.66 -23.50 22.86
N GLY A 159 27.81 -22.41 22.12
CA GLY A 159 28.08 -21.08 22.69
C GLY A 159 29.54 -20.77 22.98
N MET A 160 30.48 -21.46 22.31
CA MET A 160 31.90 -21.10 22.34
C MET A 160 32.22 -20.15 21.19
N LEU A 161 32.82 -19.00 21.50
CA LEU A 161 33.51 -18.17 20.51
C LEU A 161 34.92 -18.72 20.31
N MET A 162 35.29 -19.01 19.07
CA MET A 162 36.59 -19.56 18.66
C MET A 162 37.29 -18.53 17.75
N PHE A 163 38.48 -18.09 18.15
CA PHE A 163 39.24 -17.02 17.49
C PHE A 163 40.38 -17.60 16.65
N PHE A 164 40.48 -17.12 15.41
CA PHE A 164 41.47 -17.56 14.43
C PHE A 164 42.22 -16.34 13.86
N GLU A 165 43.53 -16.31 14.10
CA GLU A 165 44.48 -15.42 13.44
C GLU A 165 45.00 -16.13 12.19
N GLN A 166 44.34 -15.86 11.06
CA GLN A 166 44.59 -16.44 9.74
C GLN A 166 44.63 -17.98 9.75
N ASP A 167 45.82 -18.57 9.53
CA ASP A 167 46.09 -20.01 9.48
C ASP A 167 46.35 -20.63 10.87
N SER A 168 46.22 -19.84 11.94
CA SER A 168 46.38 -20.28 13.33
C SER A 168 45.09 -20.13 14.15
N TYR A 169 44.90 -21.05 15.10
CA TYR A 169 43.86 -20.93 16.14
C TYR A 169 44.47 -20.23 17.36
N SER A 170 43.87 -19.13 17.80
CA SER A 170 44.40 -18.32 18.90
C SER A 170 43.91 -18.82 20.25
N PHE A 171 42.59 -18.82 20.46
CA PHE A 171 41.94 -19.23 21.72
C PHE A 171 40.42 -19.37 21.54
N GLY A 172 39.72 -19.86 22.57
CA GLY A 172 38.26 -19.82 22.59
C GLY A 172 37.66 -19.71 23.98
N ARG A 173 36.46 -19.14 24.05
CA ARG A 173 35.75 -18.78 25.30
C ARG A 173 34.26 -19.14 25.22
N PHE A 174 33.70 -19.69 26.29
CA PHE A 174 32.26 -19.92 26.40
C PHE A 174 31.52 -18.65 26.83
N LEU A 175 30.43 -18.35 26.13
CA LEU A 175 29.48 -17.30 26.52
C LEU A 175 28.74 -17.72 27.82
N PRO A 176 28.57 -16.79 28.79
CA PRO A 176 27.80 -17.07 29.99
C PRO A 176 26.30 -17.17 29.67
N GLY A 177 25.55 -18.03 30.37
CA GLY A 177 24.09 -18.09 30.27
C GLY A 177 23.53 -18.63 28.94
N PHE A 178 24.38 -19.21 28.10
CA PHE A 178 24.02 -19.70 26.77
C PHE A 178 22.99 -20.84 26.79
N LEU A 179 22.04 -20.81 25.84
CA LEU A 179 21.08 -21.89 25.56
C LEU A 179 20.92 -22.14 24.06
N LEU A 180 20.86 -21.07 23.26
CA LEU A 180 20.79 -21.09 21.80
C LEU A 180 21.73 -20.02 21.22
N PRO A 181 22.33 -20.25 20.05
CA PRO A 181 23.09 -19.23 19.33
C PRO A 181 22.16 -18.12 18.83
N GLY A 182 22.72 -16.92 18.73
CA GLY A 182 22.06 -15.74 18.16
C GLY A 182 23.02 -15.02 17.21
N PRO A 183 22.57 -13.96 16.53
CA PRO A 183 23.43 -13.20 15.63
C PRO A 183 24.66 -12.65 16.37
N LEU A 184 25.82 -12.70 15.71
CA LEU A 184 27.12 -12.26 16.22
C LEU A 184 27.74 -11.27 15.24
N THR A 185 28.22 -10.12 15.73
CA THR A 185 28.93 -9.14 14.92
C THR A 185 30.07 -8.47 15.71
N TYR A 186 31.06 -7.93 15.01
CA TYR A 186 32.19 -7.21 15.61
C TYR A 186 32.10 -5.70 15.34
N ASN A 187 32.24 -4.89 16.40
CA ASN A 187 32.33 -3.44 16.30
C ASN A 187 33.81 -2.99 16.34
N PRO A 188 34.41 -2.62 15.19
CA PRO A 188 35.83 -2.24 15.13
C PRO A 188 36.15 -0.93 15.86
N ARG A 189 35.15 -0.10 16.17
CA ARG A 189 35.35 1.19 16.85
C ARG A 189 35.50 1.05 18.38
N THR A 190 34.88 0.02 18.96
CA THR A 190 34.95 -0.27 20.41
C THR A 190 35.76 -1.52 20.74
N ASP A 191 36.31 -2.20 19.72
CA ASP A 191 36.98 -3.51 19.84
C ASP A 191 36.13 -4.51 20.67
N SER A 192 34.87 -4.68 20.25
CA SER A 192 33.87 -5.44 21.00
C SER A 192 33.03 -6.35 20.10
N PHE A 193 32.75 -7.55 20.60
CA PHE A 193 31.82 -8.52 20.03
C PHE A 193 30.42 -8.29 20.60
N LEU A 194 29.45 -8.20 19.71
CA LEU A 194 28.05 -7.97 20.01
C LEU A 194 27.27 -9.23 19.64
N THR A 195 26.55 -9.79 20.61
CA THR A 195 25.70 -10.98 20.42
C THR A 195 24.37 -10.77 21.12
N VAL A 196 23.29 -11.34 20.58
CA VAL A 196 22.01 -11.42 21.30
C VAL A 196 21.85 -12.81 21.89
N SER A 197 21.59 -12.90 23.20
CA SER A 197 21.42 -14.18 23.88
C SER A 197 19.96 -14.63 23.92
N SER A 198 19.75 -15.90 24.25
CA SER A 198 18.43 -16.49 24.48
C SER A 198 17.59 -15.77 25.55
N ALA A 199 18.22 -14.96 26.42
CA ALA A 199 17.54 -14.10 27.39
C ALA A 199 16.88 -12.85 26.75
N ARG A 200 17.09 -12.60 25.44
CA ARG A 200 16.66 -11.40 24.70
C ARG A 200 17.44 -10.15 25.10
N GLU A 201 18.70 -10.37 25.41
CA GLU A 201 19.66 -9.37 25.86
C GLU A 201 20.75 -9.24 24.79
N LEU A 202 20.97 -8.01 24.32
CA LEU A 202 22.14 -7.66 23.53
C LEU A 202 23.31 -7.46 24.49
N GLU A 203 24.34 -8.26 24.33
CA GLU A 203 25.51 -8.33 25.20
C GLU A 203 26.75 -7.88 24.43
N SER A 204 27.53 -6.98 25.03
CA SER A 204 28.81 -6.49 24.47
C SER A 204 29.99 -7.09 25.23
N TYR A 205 30.91 -7.72 24.52
CA TYR A 205 32.13 -8.33 25.07
C TYR A 205 33.37 -7.74 24.41
N LYS A 206 34.17 -6.98 25.16
CA LYS A 206 35.46 -6.45 24.69
C LYS A 206 36.44 -7.58 24.37
N TYR A 207 37.17 -7.44 23.26
CA TYR A 207 38.13 -8.46 22.81
C TYR A 207 39.23 -8.72 23.85
N GLU A 208 39.80 -7.66 24.45
CA GLU A 208 40.77 -7.79 25.56
C GLU A 208 40.24 -8.66 26.72
N THR A 209 38.98 -8.47 27.09
CA THR A 209 38.35 -9.25 28.18
C THR A 209 38.17 -10.71 27.80
N LEU A 210 37.85 -11.00 26.53
CA LEU A 210 37.76 -12.36 26.00
C LEU A 210 39.13 -13.05 25.95
N ALA A 211 40.16 -12.35 25.47
CA ALA A 211 41.53 -12.87 25.40
C ALA A 211 42.07 -13.25 26.79
N VAL A 212 41.93 -12.36 27.79
CA VAL A 212 42.45 -12.54 29.16
C VAL A 212 41.59 -13.49 30.02
N ALA A 213 40.34 -13.78 29.64
CA ALA A 213 39.49 -14.73 30.35
C ALA A 213 40.09 -16.15 30.37
N THR A 214 39.80 -16.93 31.42
CA THR A 214 40.39 -18.26 31.59
C THR A 214 39.92 -19.25 30.53
N GLU A 215 40.86 -20.06 30.06
CA GLU A 215 40.67 -20.98 28.95
C GLU A 215 39.71 -22.14 29.25
N ALA A 216 38.84 -22.41 28.28
CA ALA A 216 37.79 -23.42 28.36
C ALA A 216 38.32 -24.86 28.38
N GLU A 217 39.52 -25.11 27.88
CA GLU A 217 40.07 -26.46 27.70
C GLU A 217 40.55 -27.13 29.00
N SER A 218 40.58 -26.39 30.11
CA SER A 218 40.87 -26.90 31.47
C SER A 218 39.82 -27.89 32.04
N ARG A 219 38.88 -28.38 31.23
CA ARG A 219 37.72 -29.21 31.61
C ARG A 219 37.79 -30.67 31.15
N GLN A 220 38.97 -31.28 31.05
CA GLN A 220 39.09 -32.69 30.62
C GLN A 220 38.95 -33.74 31.74
N ASP A 221 38.76 -33.36 33.00
CA ASP A 221 38.62 -34.33 34.10
C ASP A 221 37.41 -34.02 35.02
N PRO A 222 36.31 -34.79 34.98
CA PRO A 222 35.10 -34.52 35.76
C PRO A 222 35.23 -34.88 37.25
N ASN A 223 36.34 -35.48 37.68
CA ASN A 223 36.52 -36.01 39.04
C ASN A 223 37.49 -35.18 39.93
N LEU A 224 38.03 -34.06 39.46
CA LEU A 224 38.91 -33.19 40.24
C LEU A 224 38.21 -31.88 40.64
N PRO A 225 38.35 -31.40 41.91
CA PRO A 225 37.68 -30.21 42.37
C PRO A 225 38.19 -28.93 41.68
N LEU A 226 37.27 -28.01 41.46
CA LEU A 226 37.45 -26.75 40.73
C LEU A 226 38.59 -25.91 41.32
N LYS A 227 39.71 -25.74 40.60
CA LYS A 227 40.72 -24.73 40.94
C LYS A 227 40.16 -23.33 40.66
N THR A 228 39.67 -22.68 41.72
CA THR A 228 39.17 -21.31 41.71
C THR A 228 40.31 -20.30 41.50
N GLY A 229 40.48 -19.86 40.25
CA GLY A 229 41.44 -18.79 39.90
C GLY A 229 41.04 -17.88 38.73
N GLY A 230 40.04 -18.28 37.93
CA GLY A 230 39.59 -17.49 36.77
C GLY A 230 38.55 -16.44 37.11
N LYS A 231 38.70 -15.23 36.58
CA LYS A 231 37.60 -14.25 36.52
C LYS A 231 36.52 -14.81 35.58
N ARG A 232 35.29 -14.92 36.06
CA ARG A 232 34.13 -15.30 35.24
C ARG A 232 33.92 -14.25 34.16
N LEU A 233 33.78 -14.66 32.90
CA LEU A 233 33.48 -13.75 31.79
C LEU A 233 32.15 -13.02 32.07
N THR A 234 32.18 -11.70 31.92
CA THR A 234 31.02 -10.81 32.08
C THR A 234 30.98 -9.83 30.91
N PRO A 235 29.78 -9.48 30.38
CA PRO A 235 29.65 -8.43 29.39
C PRO A 235 30.05 -7.06 29.95
N ASP A 236 30.54 -6.19 29.07
CA ASP A 236 30.89 -4.78 29.37
C ASP A 236 29.64 -3.93 29.59
N TRP A 237 28.61 -4.19 28.77
CA TRP A 237 27.26 -3.67 28.95
C TRP A 237 26.22 -4.63 28.35
N VAL A 238 24.98 -4.51 28.81
CA VAL A 238 23.84 -5.33 28.39
C VAL A 238 22.63 -4.43 28.12
N PHE A 239 21.89 -4.71 27.04
CA PHE A 239 20.64 -4.03 26.70
C PHE A 239 19.51 -5.04 26.45
N VAL A 240 18.40 -4.93 27.19
CA VAL A 240 17.25 -5.84 27.07
C VAL A 240 16.37 -5.42 25.88
N LEU A 241 16.34 -6.23 24.82
CA LEU A 241 15.53 -5.99 23.61
C LEU A 241 14.05 -6.31 23.85
N GLY A 242 13.76 -7.33 24.68
CA GLY A 242 12.41 -7.84 24.95
C GLY A 242 11.91 -8.89 23.94
N GLU A 243 12.58 -9.03 22.80
CA GLU A 243 12.38 -10.05 21.76
C GLU A 243 13.71 -10.58 21.23
N GLN A 244 13.68 -11.66 20.44
CA GLN A 244 14.87 -12.17 19.78
C GLN A 244 15.27 -11.28 18.59
N ALA A 245 16.57 -11.28 18.29
CA ALA A 245 17.11 -10.66 17.08
C ALA A 245 17.32 -11.71 15.99
N LEU A 246 16.93 -11.36 14.77
CA LEU A 246 17.24 -12.12 13.56
C LEU A 246 18.68 -11.81 13.11
N ASP A 247 19.06 -10.53 13.15
CA ASP A 247 20.33 -10.06 12.57
C ASP A 247 20.87 -8.79 13.28
N LEU A 248 22.19 -8.60 13.20
CA LEU A 248 22.97 -7.50 13.77
C LEU A 248 23.93 -6.90 12.74
N CYS A 249 23.84 -5.59 12.52
CA CYS A 249 24.74 -4.89 11.59
C CYS A 249 25.36 -3.65 12.24
N VAL A 250 26.69 -3.50 12.12
CA VAL A 250 27.45 -2.31 12.53
C VAL A 250 28.05 -1.67 11.28
N PRO A 251 27.31 -0.81 10.55
CA PRO A 251 27.82 -0.20 9.33
C PRO A 251 28.90 0.84 9.61
N SER A 252 29.96 0.84 8.79
CA SER A 252 31.07 1.78 8.87
C SER A 252 30.97 2.89 7.82
N PHE A 253 29.86 3.64 7.81
CA PHE A 253 29.66 4.76 6.86
C PHE A 253 30.50 6.00 7.18
N SER A 254 30.88 6.18 8.45
CA SER A 254 31.64 7.34 8.91
C SER A 254 32.40 7.04 10.19
N HIS A 255 33.61 7.58 10.32
CA HIS A 255 34.37 7.53 11.56
C HIS A 255 33.74 8.37 12.68
N ALA A 256 32.92 9.38 12.35
CA ALA A 256 32.40 10.37 13.28
C ALA A 256 31.23 9.89 14.17
N SER A 257 30.46 8.88 13.73
CA SER A 257 29.35 8.33 14.52
C SER A 257 29.17 6.83 14.28
N SER A 258 28.99 6.09 15.38
CA SER A 258 28.66 4.67 15.37
C SER A 258 27.18 4.44 15.60
N HIS A 259 26.63 3.46 14.89
CA HIS A 259 25.28 2.97 15.13
C HIS A 259 25.30 1.44 15.04
N ILE A 260 24.83 0.79 16.10
CA ILE A 260 24.59 -0.64 16.14
C ILE A 260 23.12 -0.82 15.74
N PHE A 261 22.87 -1.49 14.62
CA PHE A 261 21.51 -1.81 14.19
C PHE A 261 21.18 -3.26 14.55
N ILE A 262 19.97 -3.47 15.09
CA ILE A 262 19.44 -4.77 15.46
C ILE A 262 18.08 -4.94 14.82
N LEU A 263 17.90 -6.03 14.07
CA LEU A 263 16.62 -6.45 13.54
C LEU A 263 15.98 -7.47 14.48
N GLY A 264 14.99 -7.05 15.25
CA GLY A 264 14.13 -7.94 16.02
C GLY A 264 13.00 -8.55 15.19
N GLU A 265 12.29 -9.53 15.77
CA GLU A 265 11.10 -10.15 15.18
C GLU A 265 9.99 -9.13 14.79
N ARG A 266 9.90 -7.98 15.49
CA ARG A 266 8.85 -6.97 15.30
C ARG A 266 9.35 -5.53 15.37
N ASN A 267 10.59 -5.28 15.78
CA ASN A 267 11.13 -3.94 15.91
C ASN A 267 12.53 -3.87 15.30
N ILE A 268 12.87 -2.73 14.70
CA ILE A 268 14.26 -2.37 14.40
C ILE A 268 14.77 -1.40 15.46
N TYR A 269 15.94 -1.69 16.02
CA TYR A 269 16.61 -0.87 17.02
C TYR A 269 17.86 -0.25 16.40
N CYS A 270 18.16 0.99 16.78
CA CYS A 270 19.42 1.65 16.52
C CYS A 270 19.98 2.08 17.87
N LEU A 271 21.10 1.51 18.28
CA LEU A 271 21.81 1.85 19.52
C LEU A 271 23.11 2.61 19.20
N ARG A 272 23.62 3.30 20.22
CA ARG A 272 24.98 3.87 20.24
C ARG A 272 25.96 2.87 20.85
N ASP A 273 27.27 3.10 20.68
CA ASP A 273 28.34 2.25 21.24
C ASP A 273 28.27 1.99 22.76
N ASN A 274 27.60 2.88 23.50
CA ASN A 274 27.40 2.78 24.95
C ASN A 274 26.11 2.04 25.37
N GLY A 275 25.47 1.31 24.44
CA GLY A 275 24.22 0.57 24.68
C GLY A 275 22.96 1.44 24.78
N GLN A 276 23.05 2.77 24.65
CA GLN A 276 21.88 3.64 24.69
C GLN A 276 21.11 3.62 23.36
N ILE A 277 19.78 3.58 23.45
CA ILE A 277 18.89 3.69 22.29
C ILE A 277 19.07 5.06 21.62
N HIS A 278 19.40 5.05 20.34
CA HIS A 278 19.33 6.23 19.47
C HIS A 278 17.90 6.40 18.94
N PHE A 279 17.33 5.33 18.39
CA PHE A 279 15.90 5.21 18.12
C PHE A 279 15.47 3.74 18.10
N MET A 280 14.16 3.51 18.19
CA MET A 280 13.54 2.22 17.90
C MET A 280 12.30 2.46 17.03
N LYS A 281 12.01 1.53 16.11
CA LYS A 281 10.82 1.57 15.27
C LYS A 281 10.15 0.20 15.27
N LYS A 282 8.88 0.18 15.67
CA LYS A 282 8.01 -0.99 15.53
C LYS A 282 7.64 -1.19 14.05
N LEU A 283 7.68 -2.43 13.61
CA LEU A 283 7.25 -2.88 12.29
C LEU A 283 5.84 -3.49 12.42
N GLU A 284 4.99 -3.24 11.42
CA GLU A 284 3.63 -3.82 11.35
C GLU A 284 3.61 -5.12 10.50
N PHE A 285 4.79 -5.65 10.22
CA PHE A 285 5.06 -6.86 9.46
C PHE A 285 6.24 -7.60 10.08
N ASN A 286 6.34 -8.91 9.83
CA ASN A 286 7.50 -9.69 10.23
C ASN A 286 8.63 -9.43 9.21
N PRO A 287 9.79 -8.89 9.59
CA PRO A 287 10.93 -8.76 8.70
C PRO A 287 11.61 -10.13 8.49
N SER A 288 12.35 -10.27 7.39
CA SER A 288 13.13 -11.49 7.09
C SER A 288 14.64 -11.23 7.14
N CYS A 289 15.08 -10.10 6.59
CA CYS A 289 16.48 -9.65 6.60
C CYS A 289 16.51 -8.11 6.53
N PHE A 290 17.66 -7.51 6.80
CA PHE A 290 17.88 -6.08 6.54
C PHE A 290 19.35 -5.82 6.19
N LEU A 291 19.61 -4.70 5.53
CA LEU A 291 20.96 -4.20 5.32
C LEU A 291 20.90 -2.66 5.33
N PRO A 292 21.56 -1.96 6.25
CA PRO A 292 21.75 -0.52 6.14
C PRO A 292 22.74 -0.25 4.99
N TYR A 293 22.41 0.67 4.08
CA TYR A 293 23.26 1.08 2.96
C TYR A 293 23.18 2.60 2.73
N ALA A 294 24.15 3.15 1.99
CA ALA A 294 24.13 4.56 1.56
C ALA A 294 23.26 4.73 0.30
N SER A 295 22.19 5.54 0.37
CA SER A 295 21.23 5.69 -0.73
C SER A 295 21.67 6.70 -1.79
N GLY A 296 21.54 6.32 -3.07
CA GLY A 296 21.52 7.25 -4.20
C GLY A 296 20.13 7.89 -4.43
N VAL A 297 19.99 8.66 -5.52
CA VAL A 297 18.76 9.41 -5.86
C VAL A 297 17.76 8.55 -6.66
N PRO A 298 16.47 8.49 -6.28
CA PRO A 298 15.46 7.72 -7.02
C PRO A 298 15.10 8.37 -8.37
N LYS A 299 14.86 7.55 -9.39
CA LYS A 299 14.37 7.96 -10.73
C LYS A 299 13.16 7.10 -11.14
N VAL A 300 12.24 7.67 -11.90
CA VAL A 300 11.02 7.00 -12.39
C VAL A 300 10.91 7.15 -13.90
N LEU A 301 10.62 6.05 -14.60
CA LEU A 301 10.31 6.02 -16.03
C LEU A 301 8.89 5.45 -16.23
N GLN A 302 8.09 6.07 -17.09
CA GLN A 302 6.72 5.64 -17.41
C GLN A 302 6.56 5.44 -18.92
N SER A 303 6.01 4.30 -19.31
CA SER A 303 5.55 4.02 -20.68
C SER A 303 4.04 3.77 -20.70
N ARG A 304 3.39 4.00 -21.84
CA ARG A 304 1.95 3.85 -22.05
C ARG A 304 1.69 3.06 -23.33
N PHE A 305 0.71 2.17 -23.30
CA PHE A 305 0.26 1.38 -24.44
C PHE A 305 -1.27 1.26 -24.44
N ASN A 306 -1.86 1.03 -25.61
CA ASN A 306 -3.31 0.84 -25.77
C ASN A 306 -3.63 -0.66 -25.87
N LEU A 307 -4.71 -1.09 -25.21
CA LEU A 307 -5.25 -2.45 -25.33
C LEU A 307 -6.28 -2.52 -26.47
N PRO A 308 -6.38 -3.66 -27.19
CA PRO A 308 -7.36 -3.82 -28.26
C PRO A 308 -8.79 -3.95 -27.71
N PRO A 309 -9.81 -3.35 -28.35
CA PRO A 309 -11.19 -3.38 -27.86
C PRO A 309 -11.81 -4.79 -27.88
N SER A 310 -11.30 -5.71 -28.71
CA SER A 310 -11.72 -7.12 -28.75
C SER A 310 -11.48 -7.89 -27.45
N LEU A 311 -10.72 -7.32 -26.49
CA LEU A 311 -10.57 -7.85 -25.14
C LEU A 311 -11.81 -7.62 -24.27
N VAL A 312 -12.60 -6.57 -24.55
CA VAL A 312 -13.71 -6.09 -23.69
C VAL A 312 -15.07 -6.03 -24.38
N CYS A 313 -15.14 -6.30 -25.69
CA CYS A 313 -16.40 -6.42 -26.42
C CYS A 313 -16.35 -7.46 -27.55
N VAL A 314 -17.53 -7.87 -28.01
CA VAL A 314 -17.74 -8.77 -29.15
C VAL A 314 -18.79 -8.18 -30.10
N ALA A 315 -18.76 -8.55 -31.38
CA ALA A 315 -19.81 -8.17 -32.32
C ALA A 315 -21.13 -8.87 -31.95
N CYS A 316 -22.26 -8.16 -32.09
CA CYS A 316 -23.60 -8.71 -31.89
C CYS A 316 -24.60 -8.16 -32.93
N PRO A 317 -25.80 -8.75 -33.07
CA PRO A 317 -26.87 -8.13 -33.85
C PRO A 317 -27.32 -6.78 -33.24
N PRO A 318 -27.67 -5.77 -34.04
CA PRO A 318 -28.12 -4.47 -33.54
C PRO A 318 -29.49 -4.57 -32.85
N PRO A 319 -29.69 -3.93 -31.68
CA PRO A 319 -30.97 -3.89 -30.98
C PRO A 319 -32.00 -3.03 -31.73
N LYS A 320 -33.28 -3.43 -31.65
CA LYS A 320 -34.38 -2.79 -32.40
C LYS A 320 -34.78 -1.41 -31.89
N ALA A 321 -34.49 -1.11 -30.62
CA ALA A 321 -34.73 0.19 -29.99
C ALA A 321 -33.57 0.47 -29.02
N THR A 322 -33.25 1.75 -28.85
CA THR A 322 -32.19 2.24 -27.95
C THR A 322 -32.59 3.60 -27.38
N LYS A 323 -32.34 3.81 -26.09
CA LYS A 323 -32.67 5.07 -25.39
C LYS A 323 -31.79 6.24 -25.82
N PHE A 324 -30.47 6.09 -25.73
CA PHE A 324 -29.50 7.18 -25.88
C PHE A 324 -28.86 7.17 -27.28
N LYS A 325 -28.63 8.37 -27.83
CA LYS A 325 -28.14 8.56 -29.20
C LYS A 325 -27.19 9.76 -29.27
N ILE A 326 -26.01 9.53 -29.83
CA ILE A 326 -24.98 10.54 -30.11
C ILE A 326 -24.70 10.50 -31.61
N THR A 327 -24.43 11.65 -32.24
CA THR A 327 -24.05 11.71 -33.66
C THR A 327 -22.74 12.46 -33.80
N VAL A 328 -21.71 11.80 -34.34
CA VAL A 328 -20.42 12.40 -34.69
C VAL A 328 -20.45 12.74 -36.18
N ASP A 329 -20.16 14.00 -36.49
CA ASP A 329 -20.01 14.51 -37.84
C ASP A 329 -18.53 14.43 -38.26
N THR A 330 -18.27 14.25 -39.56
CA THR A 330 -16.93 14.32 -40.17
C THR A 330 -16.96 15.18 -41.42
N ASN A 331 -15.82 15.70 -41.89
CA ASN A 331 -15.74 16.39 -43.21
C ASN A 331 -15.40 15.47 -44.39
N GLN A 332 -15.24 14.16 -44.15
CA GLN A 332 -14.86 13.14 -45.13
C GLN A 332 -16.06 12.23 -45.46
N PRO A 333 -16.06 11.55 -46.62
CA PRO A 333 -17.14 10.62 -46.96
C PRO A 333 -17.24 9.45 -45.95
N PRO A 334 -18.43 8.84 -45.79
CA PRO A 334 -18.63 7.67 -44.96
C PRO A 334 -17.65 6.53 -45.29
N VAL A 335 -17.05 5.95 -44.25
CA VAL A 335 -16.14 4.80 -44.34
C VAL A 335 -16.88 3.54 -43.89
N ASP A 336 -16.66 2.44 -44.60
CA ASP A 336 -17.14 1.11 -44.19
C ASP A 336 -16.62 0.75 -42.79
N LEU A 337 -17.55 0.53 -41.85
CA LEU A 337 -17.22 0.21 -40.46
C LEU A 337 -16.46 -1.12 -40.36
N SER A 338 -16.69 -2.06 -41.27
CA SER A 338 -16.02 -3.36 -41.33
C SER A 338 -14.51 -3.22 -41.62
N SER A 339 -14.14 -2.23 -42.44
CA SER A 339 -12.74 -1.92 -42.77
C SER A 339 -11.96 -1.30 -41.60
N ILE A 340 -12.67 -0.59 -40.71
CA ILE A 340 -12.16 0.10 -39.52
C ILE A 340 -12.12 -0.84 -38.31
N PHE A 341 -13.13 -1.68 -38.16
CA PHE A 341 -13.32 -2.65 -37.06
C PHE A 341 -13.18 -4.09 -37.57
N ARG A 342 -12.04 -4.38 -38.21
CA ARG A 342 -11.77 -5.64 -38.92
C ARG A 342 -11.88 -6.87 -38.03
N GLU A 343 -11.55 -6.74 -36.75
CA GLU A 343 -11.63 -7.82 -35.77
C GLU A 343 -13.08 -8.16 -35.36
N PHE A 344 -14.05 -7.32 -35.75
CA PHE A 344 -15.48 -7.52 -35.49
C PHE A 344 -16.29 -7.88 -36.75
N SER A 345 -15.75 -7.62 -37.96
CA SER A 345 -16.45 -7.79 -39.24
C SER A 345 -16.82 -9.25 -39.58
N ALA A 346 -16.02 -10.23 -39.15
CA ALA A 346 -16.27 -11.65 -39.46
C ALA A 346 -17.54 -12.23 -38.79
N LYS A 347 -18.20 -11.47 -37.91
CA LYS A 347 -19.38 -11.89 -37.13
C LYS A 347 -20.60 -10.97 -37.31
N SER A 348 -20.50 -9.92 -38.13
CA SER A 348 -21.65 -9.05 -38.45
C SER A 348 -22.50 -9.65 -39.57
N GLU A 349 -23.81 -9.79 -39.34
CA GLU A 349 -24.77 -10.26 -40.35
C GLU A 349 -24.99 -9.24 -41.49
N ASP A 350 -24.69 -7.96 -41.24
CA ASP A 350 -24.92 -6.85 -42.17
C ASP A 350 -23.78 -6.74 -43.20
N LYS A 351 -24.06 -7.21 -44.42
CA LYS A 351 -23.11 -7.21 -45.55
C LYS A 351 -22.85 -5.83 -46.14
N ASP A 352 -23.66 -4.83 -45.80
CA ASP A 352 -23.54 -3.48 -46.35
C ASP A 352 -22.44 -2.65 -45.67
N GLY A 353 -21.86 -3.10 -44.55
CA GLY A 353 -20.76 -2.39 -43.85
C GLY A 353 -21.13 -1.06 -43.18
N ASN A 354 -22.42 -0.70 -43.20
CA ASN A 354 -22.93 0.58 -42.69
C ASN A 354 -23.45 0.53 -41.25
N SER A 355 -23.50 -0.66 -40.64
CA SER A 355 -23.95 -0.86 -39.26
C SER A 355 -23.01 -1.84 -38.55
N LEU A 356 -22.63 -1.53 -37.32
CA LEU A 356 -21.87 -2.44 -36.47
C LEU A 356 -22.32 -2.28 -35.02
N ALA A 357 -22.70 -3.39 -34.39
CA ALA A 357 -23.09 -3.41 -32.98
C ALA A 357 -22.12 -4.25 -32.14
N PHE A 358 -21.80 -3.71 -30.98
CA PHE A 358 -20.85 -4.24 -30.01
C PHE A 358 -21.62 -4.59 -28.73
N GLN A 359 -21.43 -5.81 -28.23
CA GLN A 359 -21.82 -6.20 -26.89
C GLN A 359 -20.57 -6.17 -26.01
N LEU A 360 -20.56 -5.31 -25.00
CA LEU A 360 -19.52 -5.27 -23.97
C LEU A 360 -19.63 -6.52 -23.08
N LEU A 361 -18.54 -6.91 -22.40
CA LEU A 361 -18.57 -8.02 -21.44
C LEU A 361 -19.54 -7.81 -20.27
N SER A 362 -19.89 -6.55 -19.95
CA SER A 362 -20.96 -6.18 -19.01
C SER A 362 -22.38 -6.54 -19.49
N GLY A 363 -22.54 -6.96 -20.74
CA GLY A 363 -23.82 -7.23 -21.40
C GLY A 363 -24.43 -6.02 -22.12
N ALA A 364 -23.92 -4.81 -21.88
CA ALA A 364 -24.39 -3.59 -22.54
C ALA A 364 -24.15 -3.65 -24.06
N LYS A 365 -25.07 -3.06 -24.84
CA LYS A 365 -25.02 -3.08 -26.32
C LYS A 365 -24.98 -1.67 -26.89
N VAL A 366 -23.95 -1.41 -27.71
CA VAL A 366 -23.73 -0.12 -28.37
C VAL A 366 -23.67 -0.35 -29.87
N THR A 367 -24.41 0.43 -30.66
CA THR A 367 -24.46 0.31 -32.12
C THR A 367 -23.97 1.58 -32.79
N VAL A 368 -23.12 1.43 -33.80
CA VAL A 368 -22.67 2.50 -34.70
C VAL A 368 -23.35 2.33 -36.04
N LEU A 369 -23.97 3.41 -36.54
CA LEU A 369 -24.64 3.49 -37.83
C LEU A 369 -23.95 4.58 -38.66
N ALA A 370 -23.31 4.19 -39.76
CA ALA A 370 -22.80 5.10 -40.78
C ALA A 370 -23.95 5.52 -41.71
N SER A 371 -24.09 6.82 -41.97
CA SER A 371 -25.09 7.32 -42.90
C SER A 371 -24.60 7.20 -44.35
N LYS A 372 -25.32 6.47 -45.20
CA LYS A 372 -25.00 6.34 -46.64
C LYS A 372 -25.04 7.68 -47.41
N THR A 373 -25.75 8.69 -46.90
CA THR A 373 -26.06 9.94 -47.61
C THR A 373 -25.55 11.20 -46.91
N SER A 374 -24.90 11.07 -45.75
CA SER A 374 -24.33 12.20 -45.02
C SER A 374 -23.06 11.79 -44.29
N GLN A 375 -22.17 12.74 -44.00
CA GLN A 375 -20.87 12.50 -43.35
C GLN A 375 -21.02 12.29 -41.83
N ARG A 376 -21.98 11.45 -41.42
CA ARG A 376 -22.48 11.34 -40.04
C ARG A 376 -22.51 9.89 -39.56
N TYR A 377 -22.03 9.69 -38.34
CA TYR A 377 -22.04 8.41 -37.65
C TYR A 377 -22.87 8.52 -36.37
N ARG A 378 -23.95 7.74 -36.28
CA ARG A 378 -24.81 7.71 -35.10
C ARG A 378 -24.44 6.54 -34.21
N ILE A 379 -24.07 6.83 -32.97
CA ILE A 379 -23.81 5.85 -31.92
C ILE A 379 -25.04 5.82 -31.00
N GLN A 380 -25.53 4.62 -30.67
CA GLN A 380 -26.75 4.46 -29.88
C GLN A 380 -26.68 3.26 -28.92
N SER A 381 -27.30 3.38 -27.75
CA SER A 381 -27.21 2.42 -26.64
C SER A 381 -28.42 2.57 -25.69
N ASP A 382 -28.70 1.54 -24.89
CA ASP A 382 -29.63 1.64 -23.74
C ASP A 382 -28.97 2.12 -22.44
N SER A 383 -27.63 2.22 -22.45
CA SER A 383 -26.81 2.72 -21.35
C SER A 383 -25.95 3.88 -21.83
N PHE A 384 -25.99 5.00 -21.10
CA PHE A 384 -25.30 6.23 -21.47
C PHE A 384 -23.77 6.09 -21.31
N GLU A 385 -23.36 5.52 -20.17
CA GLU A 385 -21.96 5.36 -19.75
C GLU A 385 -21.16 4.51 -20.76
N ASP A 386 -21.77 3.42 -21.24
CA ASP A 386 -21.14 2.43 -22.12
C ASP A 386 -20.85 2.95 -23.54
N MET A 387 -21.48 4.04 -23.97
CA MET A 387 -21.20 4.62 -25.30
C MET A 387 -19.77 5.15 -25.42
N TRP A 388 -19.15 5.57 -24.30
CA TRP A 388 -17.83 6.21 -24.30
C TRP A 388 -16.77 5.44 -25.09
N LEU A 389 -16.61 4.15 -24.77
CA LEU A 389 -15.53 3.32 -25.30
C LEU A 389 -15.61 3.24 -26.83
N VAL A 390 -16.82 3.06 -27.36
CA VAL A 390 -17.06 2.94 -28.81
C VAL A 390 -16.90 4.29 -29.51
N VAL A 391 -17.38 5.39 -28.93
CA VAL A 391 -17.18 6.74 -29.51
C VAL A 391 -15.69 7.12 -29.53
N LYS A 392 -14.96 6.84 -28.45
CA LYS A 392 -13.51 7.06 -28.36
C LYS A 392 -12.75 6.26 -29.42
N GLU A 393 -13.04 4.96 -29.53
CA GLU A 393 -12.35 4.07 -30.47
C GLU A 393 -12.67 4.42 -31.93
N LEU A 394 -13.93 4.75 -32.24
CA LEU A 394 -14.34 5.25 -33.56
C LEU A 394 -13.55 6.49 -33.97
N VAL A 395 -13.49 7.50 -33.08
CA VAL A 395 -12.73 8.74 -33.27
C VAL A 395 -11.24 8.44 -33.48
N HIS A 396 -10.64 7.64 -32.61
CA HIS A 396 -9.22 7.31 -32.67
C HIS A 396 -8.84 6.56 -33.96
N ARG A 397 -9.68 5.61 -34.40
CA ARG A 397 -9.44 4.87 -35.64
C ARG A 397 -9.64 5.71 -36.89
N PHE A 398 -10.57 6.66 -36.89
CA PHE A 398 -10.70 7.60 -38.00
C PHE A 398 -9.47 8.49 -38.14
N ASP A 399 -8.91 9.01 -37.03
CA ASP A 399 -7.64 9.76 -37.07
C ASP A 399 -6.52 8.92 -37.68
N GLN A 400 -6.36 7.66 -37.24
CA GLN A 400 -5.37 6.74 -37.82
C GLN A 400 -5.64 6.43 -39.31
N HIS A 401 -6.90 6.22 -39.69
CA HIS A 401 -7.29 5.83 -41.04
C HIS A 401 -7.03 6.95 -42.05
N PHE A 402 -7.54 8.16 -41.77
CA PHE A 402 -7.35 9.30 -42.66
C PHE A 402 -5.90 9.79 -42.68
N SER A 403 -5.17 9.69 -41.56
CA SER A 403 -3.71 9.91 -41.54
C SER A 403 -2.94 8.94 -42.44
N LYS A 404 -3.30 7.64 -42.43
CA LYS A 404 -2.71 6.62 -43.35
C LYS A 404 -3.03 6.88 -44.82
N LEU A 405 -4.17 7.51 -45.12
CA LEU A 405 -4.53 7.98 -46.46
C LEU A 405 -3.87 9.32 -46.85
N GLY A 406 -3.04 9.91 -45.99
CA GLY A 406 -2.36 11.19 -46.24
C GLY A 406 -3.23 12.44 -46.10
N ILE A 407 -4.46 12.30 -45.61
CA ILE A 407 -5.42 13.41 -45.42
C ILE A 407 -5.05 14.16 -44.15
N LYS A 408 -4.61 15.42 -44.31
CA LYS A 408 -4.11 16.27 -43.21
C LYS A 408 -5.17 17.21 -42.62
N ASP A 409 -6.28 17.42 -43.33
CA ASP A 409 -7.36 18.33 -42.98
C ASP A 409 -8.61 17.60 -42.45
N PHE A 410 -8.46 16.35 -41.98
CA PHE A 410 -9.54 15.60 -41.37
C PHE A 410 -10.10 16.34 -40.14
N LYS A 411 -11.42 16.54 -40.13
CA LYS A 411 -12.16 17.18 -39.06
C LYS A 411 -13.31 16.27 -38.64
N LYS A 412 -13.48 16.18 -37.32
CA LYS A 412 -14.53 15.49 -36.60
C LYS A 412 -15.18 16.48 -35.65
N SER A 413 -16.51 16.48 -35.58
CA SER A 413 -17.26 17.42 -34.75
C SER A 413 -18.52 16.79 -34.16
N PHE A 414 -19.07 17.44 -33.14
CA PHE A 414 -20.35 17.06 -32.53
C PHE A 414 -21.28 18.28 -32.57
N SER A 415 -22.37 18.22 -33.35
CA SER A 415 -23.34 19.32 -33.46
C SER A 415 -24.59 19.16 -32.57
N GLY A 416 -24.61 18.20 -31.64
CA GLY A 416 -25.76 17.93 -30.78
C GLY A 416 -25.77 18.77 -29.49
N PRO A 417 -26.89 18.77 -28.73
CA PRO A 417 -26.87 19.24 -27.35
C PRO A 417 -26.01 18.33 -26.47
N LEU A 418 -25.32 18.89 -25.49
CA LEU A 418 -24.57 18.09 -24.52
C LEU A 418 -25.55 17.33 -23.60
N PRO A 419 -25.37 16.00 -23.40
CA PRO A 419 -26.25 15.16 -22.58
C PRO A 419 -25.99 15.35 -21.08
N LEU A 420 -26.23 16.57 -20.58
CA LEU A 420 -26.00 16.93 -19.19
C LEU A 420 -27.04 16.31 -18.24
N GLU A 421 -28.26 16.05 -18.70
CA GLU A 421 -29.31 15.43 -17.89
C GLU A 421 -28.93 13.98 -17.55
N GLU A 422 -28.59 13.19 -18.56
CA GLU A 422 -28.12 11.81 -18.40
C GLU A 422 -26.85 11.73 -17.55
N TYR A 423 -25.90 12.63 -17.79
CA TYR A 423 -24.66 12.73 -17.01
C TYR A 423 -24.94 13.02 -15.52
N PHE A 424 -25.87 13.95 -15.23
CA PHE A 424 -26.22 14.30 -13.86
C PHE A 424 -26.99 13.20 -13.11
N LEU A 425 -27.67 12.28 -13.81
CA LEU A 425 -28.20 11.06 -13.20
C LEU A 425 -27.08 10.12 -12.71
N SER A 426 -25.97 10.00 -13.47
CA SER A 426 -24.80 9.24 -13.02
C SER A 426 -24.14 9.87 -11.79
N VAL A 427 -24.03 11.20 -11.76
CA VAL A 427 -23.53 11.97 -10.60
C VAL A 427 -24.41 11.75 -9.36
N ASP A 428 -25.73 11.83 -9.49
CA ASP A 428 -26.64 11.62 -8.36
C ASP A 428 -26.59 10.18 -7.84
N LYS A 429 -26.56 9.17 -8.72
CA LYS A 429 -26.46 7.77 -8.33
C LYS A 429 -25.20 7.53 -7.47
N HIS A 430 -24.07 8.06 -7.90
CA HIS A 430 -22.81 7.99 -7.18
C HIS A 430 -22.91 8.65 -5.79
N PHE A 431 -23.37 9.91 -5.74
CA PHE A 431 -23.51 10.67 -4.50
C PHE A 431 -24.44 9.97 -3.49
N GLN A 432 -25.57 9.42 -3.93
CA GLN A 432 -26.49 8.69 -3.04
C GLN A 432 -25.85 7.42 -2.43
N LEU A 433 -24.98 6.74 -3.18
CA LEU A 433 -24.24 5.58 -2.67
C LEU A 433 -23.13 5.99 -1.69
N ARG A 434 -22.48 7.15 -1.87
CA ARG A 434 -21.56 7.74 -0.87
C ARG A 434 -22.28 8.11 0.43
N VAL A 435 -23.42 8.80 0.32
CA VAL A 435 -24.27 9.15 1.49
C VAL A 435 -24.77 7.89 2.21
N SER A 436 -25.04 6.81 1.47
CA SER A 436 -25.43 5.53 2.05
C SER A 436 -24.26 4.83 2.73
N ALA A 437 -23.05 4.87 2.15
CA ALA A 437 -21.82 4.37 2.77
C ALA A 437 -21.55 5.03 4.12
N GLN A 438 -21.65 6.37 4.21
CA GLN A 438 -21.48 7.10 5.47
C GLN A 438 -22.51 6.65 6.52
N LYS A 439 -23.79 6.52 6.16
CA LYS A 439 -24.84 6.03 7.08
C LYS A 439 -24.54 4.63 7.60
N TYR A 440 -24.07 3.71 6.75
CA TYR A 440 -23.67 2.38 7.20
C TYR A 440 -22.46 2.42 8.13
N GLN A 441 -21.46 3.27 7.85
CA GLN A 441 -20.29 3.46 8.71
C GLN A 441 -20.68 4.02 10.09
N ASP A 442 -21.60 4.99 10.14
CA ASP A 442 -22.09 5.58 11.40
C ASP A 442 -22.86 4.53 12.23
N LEU A 443 -23.79 3.79 11.61
CA LEU A 443 -24.55 2.71 12.26
C LEU A 443 -23.64 1.56 12.74
N LEU A 444 -22.63 1.18 11.96
CA LEU A 444 -21.62 0.20 12.36
C LEU A 444 -20.80 0.70 13.55
N SER A 445 -20.41 1.98 13.56
CA SER A 445 -19.71 2.60 14.68
C SER A 445 -20.54 2.54 15.97
N GLU A 446 -21.82 2.93 15.92
CA GLU A 446 -22.75 2.82 17.04
C GLU A 446 -22.86 1.38 17.56
N ARG A 447 -23.11 0.40 16.67
CA ARG A 447 -23.25 -1.01 17.08
C ARG A 447 -21.94 -1.60 17.58
N ALA A 448 -20.80 -1.22 17.02
CA ALA A 448 -19.49 -1.61 17.53
C ALA A 448 -19.17 -1.00 18.91
N VAL A 449 -19.65 0.21 19.22
CA VAL A 449 -19.59 0.77 20.59
C VAL A 449 -20.46 -0.03 21.55
N GLN A 450 -21.72 -0.32 21.18
CA GLN A 450 -22.65 -1.12 22.00
C GLN A 450 -22.10 -2.53 22.27
N PHE A 451 -21.62 -3.22 21.23
CA PHE A 451 -21.03 -4.55 21.32
C PHE A 451 -19.83 -4.58 22.28
N ARG A 452 -18.89 -3.63 22.14
CA ARG A 452 -17.74 -3.49 23.05
C ARG A 452 -18.16 -3.20 24.50
N ALA A 453 -19.24 -2.45 24.71
CA ALA A 453 -19.77 -2.20 26.05
C ALA A 453 -20.35 -3.47 26.69
N ILE A 454 -21.10 -4.28 25.94
CA ILE A 454 -21.64 -5.57 26.38
C ILE A 454 -20.50 -6.55 26.67
N GLN A 455 -19.54 -6.69 25.76
CA GLN A 455 -18.35 -7.53 25.96
C GLN A 455 -17.56 -7.14 27.22
N ARG A 456 -17.31 -5.85 27.45
CA ARG A 456 -16.66 -5.37 28.68
C ARG A 456 -17.46 -5.75 29.93
N ARG A 457 -18.80 -5.65 29.90
CA ARG A 457 -19.66 -6.03 31.02
C ARG A 457 -19.63 -7.54 31.29
N LEU A 458 -19.67 -8.36 30.25
CA LEU A 458 -19.52 -9.82 30.34
C LEU A 458 -18.15 -10.23 30.88
N LEU A 459 -17.06 -9.63 30.37
CA LEU A 459 -15.70 -9.89 30.87
C LEU A 459 -15.54 -9.55 32.36
N THR A 460 -16.13 -8.46 32.83
CA THR A 460 -16.14 -8.14 34.28
C THR A 460 -16.93 -9.17 35.09
N ARG A 461 -18.04 -9.71 34.56
CA ARG A 461 -18.80 -10.80 35.21
C ARG A 461 -18.03 -12.12 35.23
N PHE A 462 -17.39 -12.51 34.13
CA PHE A 462 -16.60 -13.75 34.04
C PHE A 462 -15.28 -13.71 34.84
N LYS A 463 -14.79 -12.53 35.22
CA LYS A 463 -13.65 -12.36 36.13
C LYS A 463 -14.02 -12.49 37.61
N ASP A 464 -15.30 -12.46 37.95
CA ASP A 464 -15.75 -12.69 39.32
C ASP A 464 -15.57 -14.16 39.70
N LYS A 465 -15.05 -14.42 40.90
CA LYS A 465 -14.89 -15.80 41.42
C LYS A 465 -16.23 -16.40 41.85
N THR A 466 -17.27 -15.58 41.99
CA THR A 466 -18.62 -16.01 42.32
C THR A 466 -19.50 -15.98 41.06
N PRO A 467 -20.26 -17.06 40.76
CA PRO A 467 -21.06 -17.14 39.55
C PRO A 467 -22.32 -16.25 39.67
N ALA A 468 -22.20 -14.99 39.25
CA ALA A 468 -23.32 -14.07 39.14
C ALA A 468 -24.14 -14.33 37.85
N PRO A 469 -25.49 -14.31 37.90
CA PRO A 469 -26.32 -14.48 36.71
C PRO A 469 -26.01 -13.44 35.62
N LEU A 470 -25.95 -13.87 34.35
CA LEU A 470 -25.61 -13.00 33.22
C LEU A 470 -26.72 -12.01 32.83
N GLN A 471 -27.94 -12.16 33.36
CA GLN A 471 -29.07 -11.23 33.16
C GLN A 471 -29.35 -10.95 31.66
N ASN A 472 -29.33 -11.99 30.83
CA ASN A 472 -29.58 -11.96 29.38
C ASN A 472 -28.56 -11.13 28.56
N LEU A 473 -27.38 -10.80 29.15
CA LEU A 473 -26.30 -10.10 28.44
C LEU A 473 -25.70 -10.93 27.29
N ASP A 474 -25.77 -12.25 27.39
CA ASP A 474 -25.50 -13.22 26.34
C ASP A 474 -26.46 -13.06 25.16
N THR A 475 -27.78 -13.14 25.39
CA THR A 475 -28.80 -12.91 24.35
C THR A 475 -28.68 -11.53 23.71
N LEU A 476 -28.36 -10.50 24.51
CA LEU A 476 -28.13 -9.14 24.00
C LEU A 476 -26.85 -9.05 23.16
N MET A 477 -25.79 -9.78 23.54
CA MET A 477 -24.55 -9.86 22.76
C MET A 477 -24.80 -10.51 21.41
N ASP A 478 -25.51 -11.64 21.36
CA ASP A 478 -25.83 -12.36 20.11
C ASP A 478 -26.72 -11.53 19.18
N ALA A 479 -27.72 -10.83 19.73
CA ALA A 479 -28.56 -9.92 18.96
C ALA A 479 -27.77 -8.72 18.41
N THR A 480 -26.83 -8.18 19.19
CA THR A 480 -25.98 -7.06 18.76
C THR A 480 -24.96 -7.54 17.71
N TYR A 481 -24.37 -8.72 17.88
CA TYR A 481 -23.48 -9.36 16.91
C TYR A 481 -24.19 -9.57 15.57
N SER A 482 -25.40 -10.13 15.59
CA SER A 482 -26.22 -10.34 14.38
C SER A 482 -26.52 -9.01 13.66
N GLN A 483 -26.75 -7.92 14.40
CA GLN A 483 -26.92 -6.58 13.81
C GLN A 483 -25.62 -6.03 13.22
N VAL A 484 -24.46 -6.25 13.86
CA VAL A 484 -23.15 -5.87 13.31
C VAL A 484 -22.88 -6.61 12.01
N MET A 485 -23.14 -7.93 11.95
CA MET A 485 -22.95 -8.74 10.74
C MET A 485 -23.85 -8.26 9.60
N ALA A 486 -25.15 -8.11 9.84
CA ALA A 486 -26.10 -7.64 8.81
C ALA A 486 -25.77 -6.21 8.29
N LEU A 487 -25.28 -5.33 9.16
CA LEU A 487 -24.81 -4.00 8.74
C LEU A 487 -23.48 -4.06 7.97
N ALA A 488 -22.60 -5.02 8.28
CA ALA A 488 -21.34 -5.20 7.56
C ALA A 488 -21.58 -5.74 6.14
N GLU A 489 -22.46 -6.74 6.00
CA GLU A 489 -22.93 -7.26 4.71
C GLU A 489 -23.54 -6.14 3.85
N ALA A 490 -24.49 -5.36 4.40
CA ALA A 490 -25.11 -4.25 3.69
C ALA A 490 -24.12 -3.11 3.33
N ALA A 491 -23.12 -2.86 4.18
CA ALA A 491 -22.05 -1.90 3.88
C ALA A 491 -21.14 -2.39 2.74
N GLU A 492 -20.86 -3.68 2.66
CA GLU A 492 -20.07 -4.31 1.59
C GLU A 492 -20.83 -4.32 0.25
N GLU A 493 -22.13 -4.66 0.26
CA GLU A 493 -22.99 -4.54 -0.93
C GLU A 493 -23.02 -3.09 -1.45
N ASN A 494 -23.21 -2.11 -0.56
CA ASN A 494 -23.18 -0.69 -0.93
C ASN A 494 -21.82 -0.26 -1.46
N ARG A 495 -20.71 -0.77 -0.90
CA ARG A 495 -19.34 -0.50 -1.39
C ARG A 495 -19.14 -1.02 -2.81
N ALA A 496 -19.56 -2.25 -3.11
CA ALA A 496 -19.48 -2.81 -4.47
C ALA A 496 -20.32 -1.98 -5.47
N LEU A 497 -21.53 -1.57 -5.08
CA LEU A 497 -22.37 -0.70 -5.91
C LEU A 497 -21.76 0.70 -6.11
N LEU A 498 -21.07 1.25 -5.11
CA LEU A 498 -20.37 2.54 -5.19
C LEU A 498 -19.16 2.45 -6.15
N GLU A 499 -18.34 1.41 -6.04
CA GLU A 499 -17.22 1.15 -6.97
C GLU A 499 -17.72 1.03 -8.42
N GLU A 500 -18.81 0.30 -8.65
CA GLU A 500 -19.45 0.21 -9.98
C GLU A 500 -20.00 1.56 -10.46
N ALA A 501 -20.69 2.31 -9.60
CA ALA A 501 -21.23 3.63 -9.92
C ALA A 501 -20.13 4.64 -10.25
N PHE A 502 -18.98 4.58 -9.57
CA PHE A 502 -17.83 5.42 -9.85
C PHE A 502 -17.22 5.12 -11.22
N VAL A 503 -17.00 3.84 -11.56
CA VAL A 503 -16.47 3.45 -12.90
C VAL A 503 -17.42 3.87 -14.04
N ARG A 504 -18.73 3.73 -13.82
CA ARG A 504 -19.76 4.23 -14.73
C ARG A 504 -19.70 5.76 -14.87
N LEU A 505 -19.66 6.48 -13.76
CA LEU A 505 -19.51 7.95 -13.72
C LEU A 505 -18.25 8.40 -14.48
N ARG A 506 -17.09 7.79 -14.26
CA ARG A 506 -15.87 8.08 -15.04
C ARG A 506 -16.09 7.96 -16.54
N SER A 507 -16.76 6.90 -16.98
CA SER A 507 -17.02 6.64 -18.40
C SER A 507 -17.95 7.70 -18.99
N ALA A 508 -19.00 8.08 -18.24
CA ALA A 508 -19.88 9.19 -18.56
C ALA A 508 -19.13 10.55 -18.60
N THR A 509 -18.19 10.79 -17.68
CA THR A 509 -17.36 12.01 -17.66
C THR A 509 -16.40 12.07 -18.83
N HIS A 510 -15.69 10.97 -19.15
CA HIS A 510 -14.82 10.93 -20.34
C HIS A 510 -15.62 11.11 -21.63
N LEU A 511 -16.88 10.62 -21.70
CA LEU A 511 -17.78 10.91 -22.81
C LEU A 511 -18.12 12.39 -22.90
N LEU A 512 -18.49 13.04 -21.78
CA LEU A 512 -18.75 14.47 -21.74
C LEU A 512 -17.53 15.30 -22.19
N VAL A 513 -16.32 14.95 -21.73
CA VAL A 513 -15.06 15.60 -22.14
C VAL A 513 -14.79 15.43 -23.64
N LEU A 514 -15.02 14.24 -24.18
CA LEU A 514 -14.87 13.96 -25.60
C LEU A 514 -15.88 14.76 -26.44
N LEU A 515 -17.15 14.80 -26.03
CA LEU A 515 -18.20 15.60 -26.70
C LEU A 515 -17.91 17.10 -26.65
N LEU A 516 -17.47 17.64 -25.51
CA LEU A 516 -17.03 19.04 -25.38
C LEU A 516 -15.86 19.35 -26.32
N SER A 517 -14.89 18.44 -26.41
CA SER A 517 -13.72 18.56 -27.28
C SER A 517 -14.10 18.56 -28.77
N LEU A 518 -15.04 17.69 -29.17
CA LEU A 518 -15.61 17.64 -30.54
C LEU A 518 -16.56 18.80 -30.86
N TRP A 519 -17.22 19.39 -29.85
CA TRP A 519 -18.16 20.50 -30.03
C TRP A 519 -17.45 21.83 -30.28
N GLN A 520 -16.38 22.13 -29.53
CA GLN A 520 -15.63 23.38 -29.64
C GLN A 520 -14.30 23.26 -30.40
N GLY A 521 -13.90 22.05 -30.82
CA GLY A 521 -12.61 21.84 -31.49
C GLY A 521 -11.42 22.12 -30.57
N LEU A 522 -11.49 21.65 -29.31
CA LEU A 522 -10.44 21.87 -28.31
C LEU A 522 -9.11 21.21 -28.72
N THR A 523 -7.99 21.84 -28.36
CA THR A 523 -6.65 21.25 -28.59
C THR A 523 -6.37 20.12 -27.60
N PRO A 524 -5.40 19.22 -27.87
CA PRO A 524 -5.04 18.13 -26.94
C PRO A 524 -4.70 18.61 -25.52
N ASP A 525 -4.05 19.76 -25.40
CA ASP A 525 -3.71 20.37 -24.11
C ASP A 525 -4.98 20.85 -23.37
N GLN A 526 -5.92 21.46 -24.10
CA GLN A 526 -7.20 21.91 -23.53
C GLN A 526 -8.07 20.73 -23.09
N THR A 527 -8.12 19.67 -23.88
CA THR A 527 -8.76 18.41 -23.49
C THR A 527 -8.07 17.79 -22.27
N SER A 528 -6.73 17.84 -22.18
CA SER A 528 -5.97 17.32 -21.02
C SER A 528 -6.27 18.10 -19.73
N ILE A 529 -6.38 19.44 -19.81
CA ILE A 529 -6.82 20.29 -18.68
C ILE A 529 -8.25 19.90 -18.27
N LEU A 530 -9.16 19.71 -19.23
CA LEU A 530 -10.54 19.34 -18.96
C LEU A 530 -10.68 17.93 -18.37
N GLU A 531 -9.88 16.96 -18.83
CA GLU A 531 -9.79 15.62 -18.23
C GLU A 531 -9.28 15.71 -16.78
N ALA A 532 -8.18 16.43 -16.53
CA ALA A 532 -7.64 16.61 -15.18
C ALA A 532 -8.63 17.33 -14.23
N THR A 533 -9.46 18.22 -14.77
CA THR A 533 -10.47 18.96 -14.00
C THR A 533 -11.67 18.09 -13.62
N LEU A 534 -12.19 17.28 -14.55
CA LEU A 534 -13.41 16.51 -14.35
C LEU A 534 -13.16 15.06 -13.87
N LEU A 535 -11.93 14.54 -14.00
CA LEU A 535 -11.52 13.21 -13.53
C LEU A 535 -10.31 13.30 -12.56
N PRO A 536 -10.39 14.07 -11.46
CA PRO A 536 -9.25 14.37 -10.60
C PRO A 536 -8.74 13.19 -9.77
N LEU A 537 -9.59 12.18 -9.52
CA LEU A 537 -9.26 10.98 -8.74
C LEU A 537 -9.23 9.75 -9.64
N LEU A 538 -8.56 8.67 -9.20
CA LEU A 538 -8.62 7.34 -9.85
C LEU A 538 -9.62 6.38 -9.18
N GLN A 539 -9.96 6.63 -7.93
CA GLN A 539 -10.95 5.93 -7.11
C GLN A 539 -11.38 6.87 -5.98
N ASP A 540 -12.57 6.69 -5.43
CA ASP A 540 -12.97 7.35 -4.19
C ASP A 540 -12.22 6.76 -2.99
N THR A 541 -12.06 7.58 -1.95
CA THR A 541 -11.52 7.18 -0.64
C THR A 541 -12.49 7.63 0.48
N PRO A 542 -12.42 7.07 1.69
CA PRO A 542 -13.31 7.48 2.78
C PRO A 542 -13.21 8.96 3.17
N GLN A 543 -12.06 9.60 2.92
CA GLN A 543 -11.81 11.00 3.24
C GLN A 543 -11.98 11.97 2.06
N LEU A 544 -11.84 11.47 0.84
CA LEU A 544 -11.85 12.27 -0.39
C LEU A 544 -12.47 11.48 -1.54
N GLY A 545 -13.54 11.99 -2.11
CA GLY A 545 -14.19 11.46 -3.30
C GLY A 545 -14.42 12.49 -4.39
N TRP A 546 -15.09 12.05 -5.45
CA TRP A 546 -15.16 12.75 -6.72
C TRP A 546 -15.86 14.11 -6.65
N GLU A 547 -16.99 14.23 -5.97
CA GLU A 547 -17.84 15.42 -6.01
C GLU A 547 -17.13 16.68 -5.51
N GLU A 548 -16.50 16.64 -4.33
CA GLU A 548 -15.76 17.75 -3.75
C GLU A 548 -14.47 18.06 -4.52
N SER A 549 -13.80 17.04 -5.04
CA SER A 549 -12.58 17.20 -5.84
C SER A 549 -12.88 17.88 -7.20
N CYS A 550 -13.95 17.43 -7.85
CA CYS A 550 -14.44 17.97 -9.12
C CYS A 550 -15.02 19.38 -8.92
N ASP A 551 -15.79 19.64 -7.86
CA ASP A 551 -16.31 20.98 -7.57
C ASP A 551 -15.18 21.98 -7.32
N ALA A 552 -14.14 21.58 -6.57
CA ALA A 552 -12.97 22.42 -6.33
C ALA A 552 -12.21 22.74 -7.63
N ALA A 553 -11.93 21.72 -8.46
CA ALA A 553 -11.22 21.89 -9.72
C ALA A 553 -12.02 22.73 -10.73
N VAL A 554 -13.31 22.44 -10.93
CA VAL A 554 -14.21 23.22 -11.79
C VAL A 554 -14.36 24.66 -11.26
N SER A 555 -14.54 24.83 -9.95
CA SER A 555 -14.61 26.17 -9.32
C SER A 555 -13.34 26.96 -9.52
N HIS A 556 -12.17 26.33 -9.48
CA HIS A 556 -10.88 26.98 -9.76
C HIS A 556 -10.80 27.41 -11.22
N LEU A 557 -11.08 26.50 -12.17
CA LEU A 557 -11.05 26.76 -13.61
C LEU A 557 -12.03 27.87 -14.04
N LEU A 558 -13.22 27.92 -13.41
CA LEU A 558 -14.23 28.97 -13.61
C LEU A 558 -13.79 30.34 -13.08
N ARG A 559 -12.93 30.39 -12.07
CA ARG A 559 -12.41 31.64 -11.46
C ARG A 559 -11.11 32.12 -12.09
N THR A 560 -10.31 31.21 -12.67
CA THR A 560 -9.01 31.53 -13.28
C THR A 560 -9.11 31.65 -14.81
N CYS A 561 -9.33 30.56 -15.54
CA CYS A 561 -9.31 30.56 -17.01
C CYS A 561 -10.59 31.14 -17.64
N LEU A 562 -11.74 30.99 -16.98
CA LEU A 562 -13.05 31.31 -17.55
C LEU A 562 -13.80 32.42 -16.78
N SER A 563 -13.11 33.28 -16.04
CA SER A 563 -13.77 34.40 -15.35
C SER A 563 -14.37 35.40 -16.36
N GLN A 564 -15.53 35.96 -16.03
CA GLN A 564 -16.12 37.08 -16.79
C GLN A 564 -15.61 38.45 -16.32
N ASN A 565 -14.93 38.51 -15.17
CA ASN A 565 -14.49 39.76 -14.54
C ASN A 565 -13.03 39.63 -14.08
N PRO A 566 -12.10 40.45 -14.59
CA PRO A 566 -10.70 40.40 -14.19
C PRO A 566 -10.47 40.80 -12.72
N LYS A 567 -11.39 41.56 -12.09
CA LYS A 567 -11.30 41.86 -10.65
C LYS A 567 -11.60 40.64 -9.77
N ASP A 568 -12.57 39.81 -10.16
CA ASP A 568 -12.90 38.58 -9.43
C ASP A 568 -11.81 37.51 -9.62
N GLN A 569 -11.19 37.49 -10.80
CA GLN A 569 -10.01 36.67 -11.11
C GLN A 569 -8.83 37.03 -10.20
N ALA A 570 -8.47 38.32 -10.14
CA ALA A 570 -7.40 38.81 -9.25
C ALA A 570 -7.70 38.55 -7.76
N THR A 571 -8.96 38.72 -7.34
CA THR A 571 -9.37 38.47 -5.95
C THR A 571 -9.32 36.98 -5.60
N SER A 572 -9.68 36.09 -6.53
CA SER A 572 -9.58 34.64 -6.31
C SER A 572 -8.14 34.12 -6.32
N LEU A 573 -7.21 34.80 -7.00
CA LEU A 573 -5.78 34.47 -6.95
C LEU A 573 -5.12 34.95 -5.64
N ALA A 574 -5.69 35.96 -4.98
CA ALA A 574 -5.21 36.49 -3.71
C ALA A 574 -5.68 35.69 -2.47
N GLN A 575 -6.63 34.75 -2.61
CA GLN A 575 -7.11 33.91 -1.51
C GLN A 575 -6.23 32.65 -1.36
N THR A 576 -5.31 32.67 -0.40
CA THR A 576 -4.41 31.55 -0.07
C THR A 576 -5.04 30.43 0.76
N GLY A 577 -6.32 30.56 1.13
CA GLY A 577 -7.09 29.49 1.78
C GLY A 577 -7.77 28.57 0.76
N GLY A 578 -7.25 27.36 0.58
CA GLY A 578 -7.93 26.32 -0.21
C GLY A 578 -9.29 25.97 0.38
N SER A 579 -10.26 25.61 -0.47
CA SER A 579 -11.56 25.10 0.00
C SER A 579 -11.38 23.79 0.75
N VAL A 580 -11.89 23.71 1.99
CA VAL A 580 -11.92 22.46 2.75
C VAL A 580 -12.69 21.41 1.94
N LEU A 581 -12.00 20.32 1.58
CA LEU A 581 -12.57 19.20 0.86
C LEU A 581 -13.28 18.27 1.85
N GLY A 582 -14.52 17.91 1.52
CA GLY A 582 -15.34 17.00 2.31
C GLY A 582 -16.69 16.76 1.62
N LEU A 583 -17.38 15.69 2.00
CA LEU A 583 -18.63 15.27 1.37
C LEU A 583 -19.68 16.40 1.38
N PRO A 584 -20.19 16.85 0.22
CA PRO A 584 -21.17 17.93 0.15
C PRO A 584 -22.56 17.48 0.64
N SER A 585 -23.44 18.42 0.97
CA SER A 585 -24.84 18.15 1.36
C SER A 585 -25.71 17.67 0.19
N ASP A 586 -25.40 18.11 -1.02
CA ASP A 586 -26.11 17.81 -2.25
C ASP A 586 -25.21 18.02 -3.48
N THR A 587 -25.69 17.59 -4.65
CA THR A 587 -25.01 17.72 -5.95
C THR A 587 -25.33 19.02 -6.69
N ALA A 588 -26.23 19.88 -6.17
CA ALA A 588 -26.80 20.99 -6.93
C ALA A 588 -25.77 22.10 -7.25
N ARG A 589 -24.81 22.33 -6.35
CA ARG A 589 -23.69 23.27 -6.60
C ARG A 589 -22.78 22.75 -7.73
N LEU A 590 -22.33 21.51 -7.63
CA LEU A 590 -21.45 20.86 -8.61
C LEU A 590 -22.09 20.85 -10.01
N LYS A 591 -23.37 20.47 -10.11
CA LYS A 591 -24.11 20.50 -11.38
C LYS A 591 -24.15 21.90 -12.00
N LYS A 592 -24.49 22.94 -11.21
CA LYS A 592 -24.49 24.33 -11.67
C LYS A 592 -23.12 24.76 -12.19
N HIS A 593 -22.05 24.38 -11.51
CA HIS A 593 -20.69 24.68 -11.93
C HIS A 593 -20.29 23.93 -13.22
N ILE A 594 -20.64 22.65 -13.38
CA ILE A 594 -20.39 21.90 -14.61
C ILE A 594 -21.19 22.47 -15.79
N THR A 595 -22.46 22.83 -15.59
CA THR A 595 -23.26 23.53 -16.63
C THR A 595 -22.61 24.85 -17.03
N LEU A 596 -22.21 25.67 -16.05
CA LEU A 596 -21.55 26.96 -16.29
C LEU A 596 -20.19 26.81 -17.01
N LEU A 597 -19.44 25.75 -16.69
CA LEU A 597 -18.21 25.39 -17.40
C LEU A 597 -18.49 25.08 -18.88
N CYS A 598 -19.47 24.21 -19.14
CA CYS A 598 -19.89 23.85 -20.50
C CYS A 598 -20.38 25.08 -21.29
N GLU A 599 -21.18 25.96 -20.66
CA GLU A 599 -21.64 27.20 -21.29
C GLU A 599 -20.52 28.17 -21.62
N ARG A 600 -19.54 28.36 -20.73
CA ARG A 600 -18.43 29.31 -20.94
C ARG A 600 -17.45 28.80 -22.00
N ILE A 601 -17.18 27.50 -22.01
CA ILE A 601 -16.48 26.83 -23.12
C ILE A 601 -17.26 27.01 -24.42
N GLY A 602 -18.58 26.79 -24.40
CA GLY A 602 -19.48 26.99 -25.55
C GLY A 602 -19.56 28.41 -26.09
N LYS A 603 -19.19 29.41 -25.28
CA LYS A 603 -19.10 30.84 -25.65
C LYS A 603 -17.68 31.24 -26.11
N GLY A 604 -16.81 30.28 -26.40
CA GLY A 604 -15.45 30.50 -26.91
C GLY A 604 -14.38 30.64 -25.82
N GLY A 605 -14.68 30.29 -24.57
CA GLY A 605 -13.72 30.34 -23.46
C GLY A 605 -12.53 29.41 -23.68
N ARG A 606 -11.30 29.94 -23.54
CA ARG A 606 -10.05 29.19 -23.67
C ARG A 606 -9.65 28.59 -22.31
N LEU A 607 -9.20 27.34 -22.33
CA LEU A 607 -8.54 26.70 -21.20
C LEU A 607 -7.02 26.87 -21.35
N THR A 608 -6.37 27.46 -20.35
CA THR A 608 -4.92 27.72 -20.33
C THR A 608 -4.43 27.82 -18.89
N LEU A 609 -3.47 26.99 -18.51
CA LEU A 609 -2.84 27.00 -17.17
C LEU A 609 -1.66 27.97 -17.05
N ALA A 610 -1.24 28.60 -18.16
CA ALA A 610 -0.21 29.62 -18.12
C ALA A 610 -0.70 30.82 -17.30
N SER A 611 0.02 31.16 -16.25
CA SER A 611 -0.17 32.42 -15.55
C SER A 611 0.27 33.54 -16.48
N GLU A 612 -0.69 34.32 -17.01
CA GLU A 612 -0.40 35.66 -17.53
C GLU A 612 -0.10 36.58 -16.34
N ALA A 613 1.05 36.33 -15.70
CA ALA A 613 1.68 37.17 -14.69
C ALA A 613 2.21 38.46 -15.31
N ASN A 614 1.31 39.25 -15.90
CA ASN A 614 1.57 40.62 -16.35
C ASN A 614 0.32 41.52 -16.35
N VAL A 615 -0.83 41.06 -15.84
CA VAL A 615 -1.92 41.98 -15.46
C VAL A 615 -1.56 42.60 -14.10
N GLN A 616 -1.14 43.86 -14.11
CA GLN A 616 -0.85 44.62 -12.90
C GLN A 616 -2.07 44.62 -11.97
N VAL A 617 -1.92 44.07 -10.76
CA VAL A 617 -2.95 44.16 -9.73
C VAL A 617 -3.12 45.63 -9.35
N PRO A 618 -4.34 46.21 -9.43
CA PRO A 618 -4.56 47.60 -9.05
C PRO A 618 -4.17 47.83 -7.58
N ALA A 619 -3.38 48.88 -7.32
CA ALA A 619 -2.77 49.19 -6.02
C ALA A 619 -3.75 49.45 -4.85
N GLN A 620 -5.06 49.24 -5.05
CA GLN A 620 -6.13 49.49 -4.07
C GLN A 620 -6.51 48.25 -3.25
N VAL A 621 -5.95 47.06 -3.54
CA VAL A 621 -6.30 45.79 -2.84
C VAL A 621 -5.25 45.35 -1.81
N GLN A 622 -4.07 45.99 -1.75
CA GLN A 622 -2.95 45.57 -0.88
C GLN A 622 -3.14 45.81 0.64
N ASN A 623 -4.19 46.52 1.08
CA ASN A 623 -4.32 47.00 2.46
C ASN A 623 -5.27 46.18 3.37
N LEU A 624 -5.59 44.92 3.04
CA LEU A 624 -6.58 44.11 3.80
C LEU A 624 -6.11 42.72 4.27
N ALA A 625 -4.79 42.40 4.23
CA ALA A 625 -4.29 41.08 4.62
C ALA A 625 -3.07 41.14 5.56
N VAL A 626 -3.31 41.03 6.87
CA VAL A 626 -2.33 40.77 7.95
C VAL A 626 -3.09 40.09 9.12
N PRO A 627 -2.56 39.09 9.85
CA PRO A 627 -1.53 38.10 9.53
C PRO A 627 -1.97 36.63 9.76
N GLY A 628 -1.16 35.66 9.32
CA GLY A 628 -1.27 34.25 9.72
C GLY A 628 -0.21 33.42 8.98
N GLY A 629 0.90 33.10 9.64
CA GLY A 629 2.13 32.68 8.96
C GLY A 629 2.26 31.18 8.68
N VAL A 630 3.00 30.85 7.63
CA VAL A 630 4.09 29.85 7.53
C VAL A 630 4.99 30.35 6.38
N GLU A 631 6.31 30.45 6.57
CA GLU A 631 7.23 30.82 5.48
C GLU A 631 7.50 29.62 4.56
N PRO A 632 7.49 29.79 3.21
CA PRO A 632 7.98 28.77 2.30
C PRO A 632 9.51 28.70 2.34
N ILE A 633 10.05 27.49 2.47
CA ILE A 633 11.49 27.22 2.36
C ILE A 633 11.92 27.43 0.90
N ALA A 634 12.96 28.22 0.69
CA ALA A 634 13.52 28.44 -0.64
C ALA A 634 14.36 27.24 -1.11
N GLU A 635 14.10 26.75 -2.33
CA GLU A 635 15.03 25.85 -3.02
C GLU A 635 16.25 26.65 -3.50
N LEU A 636 17.44 26.25 -3.03
CA LEU A 636 18.70 26.76 -3.57
C LEU A 636 19.23 25.75 -4.60
N ALA A 637 19.31 26.19 -5.86
CA ALA A 637 20.12 25.51 -6.86
C ALA A 637 21.59 25.57 -6.43
N GLY A 638 22.31 24.48 -6.61
CA GLY A 638 23.74 24.42 -6.30
C GLY A 638 24.58 25.03 -7.42
N ASP A 639 25.61 25.76 -7.02
CA ASP A 639 26.90 25.81 -7.72
C ASP A 639 27.98 25.54 -6.67
N GLY A 640 29.05 24.85 -7.07
CA GLY A 640 30.15 24.50 -6.19
C GLY A 640 31.31 25.47 -6.31
N GLU A 641 32.06 25.65 -5.22
CA GLU A 641 33.52 25.87 -5.25
C GLU A 641 34.11 25.67 -3.84
N GLU A 642 35.43 25.80 -3.72
CA GLU A 642 36.26 25.12 -2.72
C GLU A 642 36.23 25.76 -1.32
N ILE A 643 36.48 24.96 -0.28
CA ILE A 643 36.61 25.43 1.11
C ILE A 643 38.09 25.60 1.46
N GLU A 644 38.59 26.83 1.39
CA GLU A 644 39.82 27.24 2.11
C GLU A 644 39.49 27.69 3.55
N VAL A 645 40.45 27.50 4.46
CA VAL A 645 40.34 27.81 5.90
C VAL A 645 41.34 28.91 6.27
N PRO A 646 40.90 30.01 6.90
CA PRO A 646 41.52 30.45 8.16
C PRO A 646 40.47 30.94 9.18
N GLN A 647 40.48 30.52 10.45
CA GLN A 647 41.44 30.84 11.54
C GLN A 647 41.54 32.32 11.95
N GLU A 648 41.17 32.55 13.23
CA GLU A 648 41.59 33.65 14.12
C GLU A 648 41.29 35.12 13.71
N ALA A 649 41.42 36.12 14.59
CA ALA A 649 40.96 36.29 15.97
C ALA A 649 41.14 37.78 16.35
N THR A 650 40.35 38.31 17.30
CA THR A 650 40.58 39.61 17.99
C THR A 650 40.43 40.89 17.15
N LYS A 651 40.15 42.11 17.68
CA LYS A 651 39.57 42.64 18.95
C LYS A 651 39.25 44.16 18.73
N PHE A 652 38.62 44.79 19.73
CA PHE A 652 38.80 46.20 20.16
C PHE A 652 37.83 47.36 19.76
N ILE A 653 36.82 47.55 20.63
CA ILE A 653 36.60 48.74 21.52
C ILE A 653 36.46 50.17 20.93
N LYS A 654 35.34 50.82 21.32
CA LYS A 654 35.23 52.09 22.10
C LYS A 654 33.80 52.15 22.71
N LYS A 655 33.59 52.15 24.04
CA LYS A 655 33.59 53.28 25.02
C LYS A 655 32.81 54.54 24.58
N LYS A 656 32.08 55.30 25.42
CA LYS A 656 31.32 55.07 26.69
C LYS A 656 30.66 56.40 27.16
N GLN A 657 29.36 56.41 27.52
CA GLN A 657 28.72 57.31 28.54
C GLN A 657 28.72 58.86 28.28
N PRO A 658 28.04 59.73 29.08
CA PRO A 658 27.39 59.57 30.42
C PRO A 658 25.87 59.96 30.43
N SER A 659 25.09 60.16 31.51
CA SER A 659 25.36 60.36 32.96
C SER A 659 24.17 60.10 33.95
N LYS A 660 24.51 59.60 35.15
CA LYS A 660 23.95 59.92 36.52
C LYS A 660 22.48 59.58 36.97
N LYS A 661 22.45 58.66 37.97
CA LYS A 661 21.72 58.68 39.28
C LYS A 661 20.16 58.62 39.27
N THR A 662 19.47 57.96 40.21
CA THR A 662 19.75 57.80 41.66
C THR A 662 19.15 56.51 42.29
N LYS A 663 19.90 55.86 43.22
CA LYS A 663 19.58 54.96 44.38
C LYS A 663 18.13 54.44 44.61
N LYS A 664 17.87 53.28 45.25
CA LYS A 664 18.64 52.57 46.33
C LYS A 664 18.16 51.10 46.55
N GLU A 665 19.08 50.22 46.98
CA GLU A 665 18.90 49.05 47.92
C GLU A 665 17.90 47.90 47.57
N LYS A 666 18.13 46.60 47.91
CA LYS A 666 19.22 45.91 48.66
C LYS A 666 19.28 44.38 48.33
N GLU A 667 20.47 43.78 48.51
CA GLU A 667 20.77 42.34 48.83
C GLU A 667 20.12 41.17 48.04
N LYS A 668 20.93 40.40 47.28
CA LYS A 668 21.56 39.08 47.62
C LYS A 668 20.56 37.92 47.73
N LYS A 669 20.51 37.00 46.75
CA LYS A 669 21.45 35.88 46.44
C LYS A 669 21.19 34.63 47.31
N GLU A 670 20.61 33.57 46.73
CA GLU A 670 21.16 32.20 46.76
C GLU A 670 20.41 31.20 45.85
N VAL A 671 20.99 30.01 45.68
CA VAL A 671 20.62 28.96 44.72
C VAL A 671 20.49 27.63 45.46
N SER A 672 19.36 26.93 45.34
CA SER A 672 19.27 25.48 45.57
C SER A 672 17.93 24.85 45.16
N LYS A 673 18.03 23.69 44.49
CA LYS A 673 17.14 22.50 44.39
C LYS A 673 15.70 22.50 44.97
N GLU A 674 14.79 21.83 44.20
CA GLU A 674 13.75 20.81 44.53
C GLU A 674 13.10 20.79 45.95
N PRO A 675 11.81 20.37 46.15
CA PRO A 675 11.16 19.20 45.51
C PRO A 675 9.59 19.16 45.40
N SER A 676 9.06 17.99 45.01
CA SER A 676 7.89 17.23 45.56
C SER A 676 6.41 17.72 45.54
N GLU A 677 5.56 16.74 45.17
CA GLU A 677 4.31 16.28 45.84
C GLU A 677 2.88 16.86 45.59
N ALA A 678 1.98 15.90 45.34
CA ALA A 678 0.66 15.67 45.96
C ALA A 678 -0.65 16.42 45.55
N SER A 679 -1.61 15.61 45.07
CA SER A 679 -3.05 15.53 45.42
C SER A 679 -3.98 16.76 45.43
N VAL A 680 -5.08 16.68 44.65
CA VAL A 680 -6.41 17.25 44.99
C VAL A 680 -7.54 16.32 44.50
N LYS A 681 -8.63 16.20 45.26
CA LYS A 681 -9.90 15.50 44.95
C LYS A 681 -11.01 16.51 44.57
N GLU A 682 -12.08 16.00 43.95
CA GLU A 682 -13.54 16.34 44.05
C GLU A 682 -13.93 17.77 44.55
N GLU A 683 -14.93 18.49 44.02
CA GLU A 683 -16.34 18.06 43.92
C GLU A 683 -17.22 18.98 42.99
N GLU A 684 -18.55 18.87 43.07
CA GLU A 684 -19.59 19.22 42.07
C GLU A 684 -20.00 20.72 41.90
N PRO A 685 -20.74 21.07 40.81
CA PRO A 685 -21.40 22.38 40.64
C PRO A 685 -22.88 22.46 41.10
N ILE A 686 -23.30 23.70 41.38
CA ILE A 686 -24.53 24.14 42.09
C ILE A 686 -25.85 23.94 41.30
N LYS A 687 -26.97 23.82 42.04
CA LYS A 687 -28.34 23.73 41.49
C LYS A 687 -29.42 24.32 42.44
N GLU A 688 -30.01 25.47 42.11
CA GLU A 688 -31.24 26.03 42.74
C GLU A 688 -31.99 26.95 41.73
N THR A 689 -33.20 26.59 41.26
CA THR A 689 -34.57 27.02 41.67
C THR A 689 -34.96 28.48 41.34
N LYS A 690 -35.96 28.84 40.52
CA LYS A 690 -37.39 28.44 40.32
C LYS A 690 -38.39 29.16 41.26
N LYS A 691 -39.14 30.17 40.76
CA LYS A 691 -40.64 30.25 40.79
C LYS A 691 -41.27 31.60 40.36
N GLU A 692 -42.41 31.51 39.64
CA GLU A 692 -43.63 32.38 39.60
C GLU A 692 -43.47 33.90 39.27
N LYS A 693 -44.39 34.62 38.60
CA LYS A 693 -45.84 34.45 38.41
C LYS A 693 -46.43 35.34 37.27
N LYS A 694 -47.68 35.03 36.86
CA LYS A 694 -48.78 35.92 36.39
C LYS A 694 -49.14 35.97 34.89
N GLU A 695 -50.43 36.25 34.64
CA GLU A 695 -51.24 35.86 33.47
C GLU A 695 -51.44 36.95 32.42
N SER A 696 -51.77 36.55 31.18
CA SER A 696 -53.06 36.86 30.52
C SER A 696 -53.18 36.15 29.16
N SER A 697 -54.39 36.06 28.58
CA SER A 697 -54.75 35.06 27.56
C SER A 697 -55.65 35.59 26.44
N LYS A 698 -55.52 35.04 25.22
CA LYS A 698 -56.53 34.85 24.14
C LYS A 698 -55.83 34.42 22.82
N GLU A 699 -56.38 33.59 21.93
CA GLU A 699 -57.69 32.91 21.93
C GLU A 699 -57.66 31.60 21.08
N LYS A 700 -58.22 30.51 21.64
CA LYS A 700 -58.93 29.34 21.05
C LYS A 700 -58.54 28.82 19.63
N LYS A 701 -58.55 27.50 19.39
CA LYS A 701 -59.57 26.52 19.82
C LYS A 701 -59.03 25.08 19.74
N GLU A 702 -59.24 24.26 20.77
CA GLU A 702 -58.81 22.85 20.79
C GLU A 702 -59.94 21.88 21.20
N SER A 703 -59.68 20.60 20.92
CA SER A 703 -60.49 19.36 20.92
C SER A 703 -61.41 18.98 22.12
N LYS A 704 -62.10 17.82 21.95
CA LYS A 704 -62.98 17.06 22.90
C LYS A 704 -64.38 17.64 23.14
N LYS A 705 -65.43 16.85 23.45
CA LYS A 705 -65.72 15.39 23.39
C LYS A 705 -67.19 15.18 23.81
N GLU A 706 -68.00 14.40 23.09
CA GLU A 706 -69.36 14.05 23.57
C GLU A 706 -69.75 12.56 23.46
N SER A 707 -70.67 12.25 24.37
CA SER A 707 -71.37 11.07 24.88
C SER A 707 -72.09 10.09 23.93
N THR A 708 -71.92 8.78 24.23
CA THR A 708 -72.91 7.72 24.56
C THR A 708 -74.39 7.72 24.08
N LYS A 709 -74.87 6.49 23.80
CA LYS A 709 -76.27 5.93 23.87
C LYS A 709 -77.26 6.33 22.76
N GLU A 710 -78.27 5.56 22.35
CA GLU A 710 -78.83 4.21 22.74
C GLU A 710 -79.61 3.58 21.53
N PRO A 711 -80.08 2.30 21.56
CA PRO A 711 -80.83 1.65 20.46
C PRO A 711 -82.32 1.33 20.76
N LYS A 712 -83.05 0.80 19.75
CA LYS A 712 -84.53 0.59 19.58
C LYS A 712 -85.23 1.76 18.84
N GLU A 713 -86.34 1.62 18.08
CA GLU A 713 -87.27 0.50 17.79
C GLU A 713 -87.92 0.61 16.36
N GLU A 714 -88.90 -0.25 16.07
CA GLU A 714 -89.81 -0.40 14.90
C GLU A 714 -90.51 0.87 14.32
N ALA A 715 -91.16 0.94 13.14
CA ALA A 715 -91.22 0.13 11.89
C ALA A 715 -92.09 0.82 10.78
N LYS A 716 -92.03 0.33 9.52
CA LYS A 716 -92.93 0.60 8.35
C LYS A 716 -92.87 2.02 7.72
N LYS A 717 -93.08 2.24 6.41
CA LYS A 717 -93.49 1.38 5.26
C LYS A 717 -93.03 1.97 3.91
N GLU A 718 -92.75 1.11 2.90
CA GLU A 718 -93.00 1.25 1.44
C GLU A 718 -92.78 2.62 0.70
N SER A 719 -92.08 2.73 -0.45
CA SER A 719 -92.00 1.78 -1.58
C SER A 719 -91.00 2.21 -2.70
N LYS A 720 -90.52 1.23 -3.50
CA LYS A 720 -90.01 1.30 -4.92
C LYS A 720 -88.80 2.24 -5.22
N LYS A 721 -87.87 1.97 -6.14
CA LYS A 721 -87.56 0.84 -7.08
C LYS A 721 -86.04 0.92 -7.39
N GLU A 722 -85.31 -0.19 -7.63
CA GLU A 722 -84.90 -0.74 -8.96
C GLU A 722 -84.34 0.30 -9.96
N SER A 723 -83.31 0.06 -10.80
CA SER A 723 -82.63 -1.15 -11.35
C SER A 723 -81.27 -0.71 -11.94
N SER A 724 -80.32 -1.51 -12.46
CA SER A 724 -80.36 -2.70 -13.34
C SER A 724 -78.95 -3.37 -13.32
N SER A 725 -78.77 -4.68 -13.11
CA SER A 725 -78.93 -5.84 -14.03
C SER A 725 -78.02 -5.77 -15.27
N SER A 726 -77.03 -6.64 -15.48
CA SER A 726 -77.16 -8.04 -16.00
C SER A 726 -75.81 -8.37 -16.73
N LYS A 727 -75.46 -9.55 -17.27
CA LYS A 727 -76.17 -10.81 -17.57
C LYS A 727 -75.15 -11.95 -17.89
N GLU A 728 -75.67 -13.18 -17.90
CA GLU A 728 -75.28 -14.31 -18.78
C GLU A 728 -74.10 -15.26 -18.46
N LYS A 729 -74.28 -16.48 -19.03
CA LYS A 729 -73.61 -17.76 -18.78
C LYS A 729 -72.92 -18.26 -20.07
N LYS A 730 -72.17 -19.36 -19.92
CA LYS A 730 -71.57 -20.26 -20.92
C LYS A 730 -70.10 -19.91 -21.26
N GLU A 731 -69.24 -20.89 -21.54
CA GLU A 731 -69.51 -22.29 -21.92
C GLU A 731 -68.68 -23.35 -21.16
N SER A 732 -68.84 -24.63 -21.50
CA SER A 732 -68.46 -25.80 -20.67
C SER A 732 -67.69 -26.89 -21.46
N SER A 733 -67.29 -27.95 -20.74
CA SER A 733 -66.53 -29.15 -21.16
C SER A 733 -65.00 -28.99 -21.14
N LYS A 734 -64.18 -29.97 -20.75
CA LYS A 734 -64.34 -31.43 -20.44
C LYS A 734 -63.27 -31.83 -19.38
N GLU A 735 -63.25 -32.95 -18.66
CA GLU A 735 -64.08 -34.18 -18.62
C GLU A 735 -64.28 -34.65 -17.14
N LYS A 736 -63.83 -35.87 -16.74
CA LYS A 736 -63.91 -36.48 -15.39
C LYS A 736 -62.93 -37.67 -15.24
N LYS A 737 -62.62 -38.00 -13.96
CA LYS A 737 -62.14 -39.27 -13.33
C LYS A 737 -60.74 -39.15 -12.67
N GLU A 738 -60.45 -39.74 -11.50
CA GLU A 738 -61.26 -40.55 -10.58
C GLU A 738 -60.78 -40.48 -9.11
N LYS A 739 -61.75 -40.45 -8.17
CA LYS A 739 -61.82 -41.02 -6.79
C LYS A 739 -60.60 -41.16 -5.84
N GLU A 740 -60.82 -40.66 -4.60
CA GLU A 740 -60.73 -41.35 -3.27
C GLU A 740 -59.37 -41.94 -2.79
N LYS A 741 -58.98 -41.93 -1.50
CA LYS A 741 -59.57 -41.43 -0.23
C LYS A 741 -58.50 -41.30 0.88
N GLU A 742 -58.86 -40.58 1.95
CA GLU A 742 -58.63 -40.87 3.40
C GLU A 742 -57.80 -42.14 3.79
N LYS A 743 -57.02 -42.19 4.90
CA LYS A 743 -57.12 -41.44 6.17
C LYS A 743 -55.89 -41.58 7.11
N GLU A 744 -55.82 -40.67 8.10
CA GLU A 744 -55.34 -40.76 9.51
C GLU A 744 -54.40 -41.90 10.00
N GLY A 745 -53.42 -41.56 10.86
CA GLY A 745 -52.75 -42.53 11.74
C GLY A 745 -51.59 -41.99 12.59
N LYS A 746 -51.82 -41.79 13.91
CA LYS A 746 -50.89 -41.23 14.92
C LYS A 746 -49.75 -42.18 15.40
N GLU A 747 -48.82 -41.55 16.12
CA GLU A 747 -48.20 -41.98 17.41
C GLU A 747 -46.77 -42.58 17.48
N ALA A 748 -45.87 -41.76 18.07
CA ALA A 748 -44.92 -41.99 19.18
C ALA A 748 -44.13 -43.32 19.34
N GLY A 749 -42.83 -43.22 19.70
CA GLY A 749 -42.08 -44.40 20.20
C GLY A 749 -40.55 -44.35 20.33
N ASP A 750 -39.99 -43.35 21.01
CA ASP A 750 -38.76 -43.34 21.86
C ASP A 750 -37.50 -44.26 21.63
N LYS A 751 -36.33 -43.65 21.89
CA LYS A 751 -35.04 -44.23 22.41
C LYS A 751 -34.08 -45.16 21.59
N LYS A 752 -32.96 -44.50 21.21
CA LYS A 752 -31.57 -44.73 21.69
C LYS A 752 -30.66 -45.90 21.17
N VAL A 753 -29.40 -45.48 20.89
CA VAL A 753 -28.10 -46.14 21.23
C VAL A 753 -27.44 -47.10 20.20
N SER A 754 -26.66 -46.49 19.29
CA SER A 754 -25.18 -46.45 19.33
C SER A 754 -24.29 -47.13 18.25
N ARG A 755 -23.13 -46.47 18.06
CA ARG A 755 -21.77 -46.98 17.74
C ARG A 755 -21.43 -47.47 16.31
N ARG A 756 -20.85 -46.50 15.58
CA ARG A 756 -19.42 -46.43 15.13
C ARG A 756 -18.92 -47.25 13.92
N SER A 757 -17.96 -46.58 13.25
CA SER A 757 -16.83 -47.08 12.45
C SER A 757 -17.11 -47.77 11.11
N SER A 758 -17.16 -46.90 10.10
CA SER A 758 -16.43 -47.00 8.83
C SER A 758 -15.28 -48.03 8.75
N VAL A 759 -15.22 -48.74 7.62
CA VAL A 759 -14.10 -49.57 7.15
C VAL A 759 -13.72 -49.17 5.72
N LYS A 760 -12.43 -49.11 5.42
CA LYS A 760 -11.81 -48.78 4.12
C LYS A 760 -11.67 -50.04 3.23
N VAL A 761 -11.16 -49.80 2.00
CA VAL A 761 -10.44 -50.77 1.13
C VAL A 761 -11.33 -51.61 0.19
N LYS A 762 -11.18 -51.44 -1.15
CA LYS A 762 -10.25 -52.27 -1.94
C LYS A 762 -9.98 -51.74 -3.36
N GLU A 763 -8.72 -51.81 -3.75
CA GLU A 763 -8.22 -51.53 -5.11
C GLU A 763 -8.56 -52.67 -6.08
N LYS A 764 -8.33 -52.44 -7.38
CA LYS A 764 -8.04 -53.54 -8.31
C LYS A 764 -6.88 -53.19 -9.24
N LYS A 765 -5.87 -54.06 -9.22
CA LYS A 765 -4.55 -53.98 -9.85
C LYS A 765 -4.58 -54.50 -11.30
N LYS A 766 -3.74 -53.96 -12.20
CA LYS A 766 -2.92 -54.81 -13.09
C LYS A 766 -1.72 -54.11 -13.73
N GLU A 767 -0.60 -54.80 -13.59
CA GLU A 767 0.74 -54.69 -14.20
C GLU A 767 0.81 -55.76 -15.34
N PRO A 768 1.88 -55.93 -16.15
CA PRO A 768 3.15 -56.51 -15.64
C PRO A 768 4.49 -56.22 -16.41
N GLU A 769 5.62 -56.62 -15.78
CA GLU A 769 6.86 -57.25 -16.35
C GLU A 769 7.74 -56.50 -17.38
N ALA A 770 9.08 -56.66 -17.45
CA ALA A 770 10.13 -57.33 -16.64
C ALA A 770 11.50 -56.62 -16.95
N ALA A 771 12.74 -57.04 -16.63
CA ALA A 771 13.36 -58.23 -16.01
C ALA A 771 14.70 -57.80 -15.32
N GLU A 772 15.08 -58.36 -14.16
CA GLU A 772 16.18 -59.33 -13.92
C GLU A 772 17.64 -58.85 -14.09
N GLY A 773 18.47 -59.09 -13.06
CA GLY A 773 19.88 -58.72 -12.94
C GLY A 773 20.32 -58.67 -11.48
#